data_AF-A0A4U8YLB0-F1
#
_entry.id   AF-A0A4U8YLB0-F1
#
_cell.length_a   1.000
_cell.length_b   1.000
_cell.length_c   1.000
_cell.angle_alpha   90.00
_cell.angle_beta   90.00
_cell.angle_gamma   90.00
#
_symmetry.space_group_name_H-M   'P 1'
#
loop_
_entity.id
_entity.type
_entity.pdbx_description
1 polymer ?
#
loop_
_entity_poly.entity_id
_entity_poly.type
_entity_poly.pdbx_seq_one_letter_code
_entity_poly.pdbx_strand_id
1 'polypeptide(L)'
;MRLEEYTPEYAINYHPADIASMRRALKRYTELIQTGDAFTASYCVAHFYHTGDNIPFSAFDDHPDLQKYLMEDAYYFHKDSDMDNLQASMTGEDLLFLCAVIHPELEEDIKTTCEAMVRYARELNDSSEMWITVETPFGVEPLHIVATRYPKYGYLLASFLVPYWDDEHMHEPLYRLAAWKNNLGITEDTLKAFCYADNATVRENMLGYDSYDGYDDSGDPIESNFDLITHFREHPDAYDTFKQMLADRYREMPLLQYSKDLDEYNETPLRTLVMEMLYVLGTVDFWDDDFDADAYLSQPFVTTDAKQEAEELKADVEQRLGRPVVISLDEKEQEKALEDQVKEQQATPQADAWQEVITKVLPDGEALWHYIATGEGPEVQDAVKKTDLAKGAKKAKCAMASDLALQAKYAPMEKWIFREMGAYAKECLAQDPILGKEQIFRFYDVMHRCMASPPIYCETRRGLVDELNIATDEELEERFPTTYKKQFEVLPTNVRDWYQFSDLHRTLPKFFRLLQENEKQAAPYLLEWFALEKPKTEEKGKKTCPASPPAAAVMASYLAVRDNRDKAFGDLTTAAMAYLEDYGPRFILSCLGSQGQWTLFDEYESEKDAVYDTEYRQNHQKEILKNYHHWKPVEHYVRTGEFEKKSGQKALDAFVAYFNRYAEIDDDEIAKHQPRYGWIDGSQDETTLAMVMAYWAVKIPSLKGVEIFRRFLKIAFQMAPMKVISQLSGMLPALENIDDMELFMDTLSSLKPLGLEEDAYWSYQLYRIYDDGDVYDIDPERPGDLSAAQLHYLQLLTLYLQGTAPAQAMKKSSPYLDAPFDAIRSELRIGVHRLPRRRLMKIYRHATRVLGSQEGLTAELDKMALDKVRRSLEKNIARLPHYFEARLKQHQIPYDEEPVSGDELKDFLVPEYPPSDDAITEDRYEEIKAEILEDHQNAHYQWCVIQKTTRGMRFLCNAKMLRFGLWCNEHKKDDRITAYHLFITDASCPQALIEDLEALQQIDYKEAWMERFDTYLRGDTDFESIQTLIECGISDDEFLEADGFDDIDLEDIIDNLSPNLQERLVKIAEAKDVDLM
;
A
#
# COMPACT_ATOMS: atom_id res chain seq x y z
N MET A 1 -23.02 -23.91 20.85
CA MET A 1 -23.11 -23.67 19.40
C MET A 1 -22.41 -22.37 19.18
N ARG A 2 -21.29 -22.39 18.46
CA ARG A 2 -20.72 -21.14 17.92
C ARG A 2 -21.88 -20.43 17.21
N LEU A 3 -22.09 -19.15 17.53
CA LEU A 3 -23.24 -18.42 17.01
C LEU A 3 -23.01 -18.23 15.51
N GLU A 4 -23.75 -18.95 14.69
CA GLU A 4 -23.95 -18.58 13.29
C GLU A 4 -24.61 -17.18 13.33
N GLU A 5 -23.89 -16.17 12.86
CA GLU A 5 -24.21 -14.75 13.15
C GLU A 5 -25.48 -14.28 12.42
N TYR A 6 -25.82 -14.95 11.33
CA TYR A 6 -26.94 -14.62 10.48
C TYR A 6 -28.20 -15.38 10.89
N THR A 7 -29.38 -14.84 10.57
CA THR A 7 -30.64 -15.51 10.90
C THR A 7 -30.88 -16.64 9.91
N PRO A 8 -31.18 -17.88 10.36
CA PRO A 8 -31.45 -18.99 9.46
C PRO A 8 -32.69 -18.72 8.61
N GLU A 9 -32.56 -18.86 7.29
CA GLU A 9 -33.71 -19.00 6.39
C GLU A 9 -34.13 -20.48 6.28
N TYR A 10 -33.17 -21.39 6.37
CA TYR A 10 -33.38 -22.83 6.30
C TYR A 10 -32.80 -23.52 7.53
N ALA A 11 -33.65 -24.22 8.29
CA ALA A 11 -33.24 -25.04 9.42
C ALA A 11 -33.22 -26.53 9.03
N ILE A 12 -32.03 -27.12 8.95
CA ILE A 12 -31.81 -28.52 8.57
C ILE A 12 -31.60 -29.34 9.83
N ASN A 13 -32.57 -30.20 10.16
CA ASN A 13 -32.50 -31.02 11.37
C ASN A 13 -31.95 -32.42 11.05
N TYR A 14 -31.09 -32.95 11.91
CA TYR A 14 -30.60 -34.33 11.81
C TYR A 14 -30.47 -35.00 13.19
N HIS A 15 -30.39 -36.33 13.23
CA HIS A 15 -30.08 -37.09 14.45
C HIS A 15 -28.75 -37.82 14.23
N PRO A 16 -27.69 -37.57 15.05
CA PRO A 16 -26.34 -38.08 14.80
C PRO A 16 -26.25 -39.62 14.71
N ALA A 17 -27.08 -40.34 15.47
CA ALA A 17 -27.12 -41.81 15.41
C ALA A 17 -28.07 -42.40 14.34
N ASP A 18 -28.76 -41.58 13.54
CA ASP A 18 -29.69 -42.03 12.50
C ASP A 18 -29.16 -41.72 11.10
N ILE A 19 -28.58 -42.74 10.46
CA ILE A 19 -28.07 -42.70 9.08
C ILE A 19 -29.12 -42.15 8.10
N ALA A 20 -30.40 -42.54 8.26
CA ALA A 20 -31.45 -42.06 7.36
C ALA A 20 -31.76 -40.56 7.58
N SER A 21 -31.58 -40.07 8.81
CA SER A 21 -31.72 -38.65 9.11
C SER A 21 -30.58 -37.82 8.54
N MET A 22 -29.33 -38.25 8.71
CA MET A 22 -28.17 -37.56 8.13
C MET A 22 -28.23 -37.56 6.60
N ARG A 23 -28.63 -38.68 5.97
CA ARG A 23 -28.85 -38.73 4.51
C ARG A 23 -29.86 -37.68 4.03
N ARG A 24 -30.97 -37.48 4.76
CA ARG A 24 -31.95 -36.45 4.40
C ARG A 24 -31.38 -35.05 4.56
N ALA A 25 -30.58 -34.81 5.60
CA ALA A 25 -29.93 -33.53 5.83
C ALA A 25 -28.93 -33.20 4.72
N LEU A 26 -28.02 -34.12 4.39
CA LEU A 26 -27.05 -33.99 3.29
C LEU A 26 -27.74 -33.70 1.95
N LYS A 27 -28.77 -34.49 1.59
CA LYS A 27 -29.53 -34.27 0.35
C LYS A 27 -30.21 -32.91 0.30
N ARG A 28 -30.82 -32.50 1.42
CA ARG A 28 -31.47 -31.20 1.50
C ARG A 28 -30.45 -30.07 1.35
N TYR A 29 -29.26 -30.24 1.93
CA TYR A 29 -28.21 -29.25 1.83
C TYR A 29 -27.64 -29.15 0.41
N THR A 30 -27.36 -30.30 -0.23
CA THR A 30 -26.97 -30.37 -1.65
C THR A 30 -27.97 -29.63 -2.54
N GLU A 31 -29.27 -29.85 -2.35
CA GLU A 31 -30.32 -29.15 -3.11
C GLU A 31 -30.21 -27.63 -2.94
N LEU A 32 -30.07 -27.14 -1.70
CA LEU A 32 -29.99 -25.71 -1.40
C LEU A 32 -28.75 -25.05 -2.03
N ILE A 33 -27.57 -25.69 -1.92
CA ILE A 33 -26.33 -25.20 -2.54
C ILE A 33 -26.50 -25.12 -4.06
N GLN A 34 -27.00 -26.20 -4.69
CA GLN A 34 -27.18 -26.27 -6.15
C GLN A 34 -28.16 -25.23 -6.69
N THR A 35 -29.14 -24.81 -5.88
CA THR A 35 -30.09 -23.76 -6.25
C THR A 35 -29.61 -22.34 -5.92
N GLY A 36 -28.50 -22.20 -5.19
CA GLY A 36 -28.06 -20.93 -4.59
C GLY A 36 -28.87 -20.49 -3.36
N ASP A 37 -30.01 -21.13 -3.07
CA ASP A 37 -30.87 -20.82 -1.92
C ASP A 37 -30.19 -21.01 -0.56
N ALA A 38 -29.05 -21.73 -0.49
CA ALA A 38 -28.27 -21.80 0.74
C ALA A 38 -27.68 -20.44 1.17
N PHE A 39 -27.66 -19.43 0.29
CA PHE A 39 -26.99 -18.15 0.53
C PHE A 39 -27.91 -16.94 0.32
N THR A 40 -27.76 -15.93 1.19
CA THR A 40 -28.40 -14.61 1.05
C THR A 40 -27.36 -13.53 1.32
N ALA A 41 -27.12 -12.67 0.32
CA ALA A 41 -26.21 -11.53 0.43
C ALA A 41 -24.84 -11.92 0.99
N SER A 42 -24.19 -12.89 0.34
CA SER A 42 -22.81 -13.33 0.65
C SER A 42 -22.68 -14.25 1.87
N TYR A 43 -23.79 -14.60 2.53
CA TYR A 43 -23.80 -15.42 3.74
C TYR A 43 -24.62 -16.69 3.61
N CYS A 44 -24.11 -17.80 4.17
CA CYS A 44 -24.84 -19.05 4.30
C CYS A 44 -25.99 -18.89 5.30
N VAL A 45 -27.21 -19.15 4.85
CA VAL A 45 -28.46 -19.08 5.64
C VAL A 45 -29.08 -20.46 5.89
N ALA A 46 -28.34 -21.53 5.58
CA ALA A 46 -28.66 -22.91 5.89
C ALA A 46 -27.99 -23.33 7.20
N HIS A 47 -28.78 -23.47 8.27
CA HIS A 47 -28.28 -23.79 9.61
C HIS A 47 -28.66 -25.21 9.99
N PHE A 48 -27.76 -25.89 10.69
CA PHE A 48 -27.91 -27.31 11.01
C PHE A 48 -28.16 -27.53 12.50
N TYR A 49 -29.23 -28.25 12.81
CA TYR A 49 -29.61 -28.55 14.19
C TYR A 49 -29.60 -30.06 14.41
N HIS A 50 -28.74 -30.52 15.31
CA HIS A 50 -28.80 -31.90 15.74
C HIS A 50 -29.98 -32.08 16.72
N THR A 51 -30.58 -33.26 16.70
CA THR A 51 -31.65 -33.69 17.59
C THR A 51 -31.13 -34.90 18.35
N GLY A 52 -30.76 -34.74 19.62
CA GLY A 52 -30.13 -35.82 20.40
C GLY A 52 -29.42 -35.31 21.66
N ASP A 53 -28.72 -36.23 22.33
CA ASP A 53 -27.80 -35.93 23.43
C ASP A 53 -26.54 -35.19 22.90
N ASN A 54 -25.73 -34.64 23.82
CA ASN A 54 -24.45 -34.02 23.48
C ASN A 54 -23.53 -35.01 22.74
N ILE A 55 -22.76 -34.52 21.77
CA ILE A 55 -21.74 -35.30 21.04
C ILE A 55 -20.38 -35.03 21.71
N PRO A 56 -19.86 -35.94 22.54
CA PRO A 56 -18.54 -35.78 23.14
C PRO A 56 -17.45 -36.14 22.14
N PHE A 57 -16.24 -35.65 22.37
CA PHE A 57 -15.05 -36.07 21.62
C PHE A 57 -14.85 -37.60 21.59
N SER A 58 -15.19 -38.30 22.68
CA SER A 58 -15.09 -39.77 22.77
C SER A 58 -16.04 -40.54 21.84
N ALA A 59 -16.99 -39.87 21.20
CA ALA A 59 -17.81 -40.49 20.15
C ALA A 59 -16.97 -40.95 18.94
N PHE A 60 -15.74 -40.45 18.81
CA PHE A 60 -14.83 -40.74 17.70
C PHE A 60 -13.62 -41.60 18.11
N ASP A 61 -13.61 -42.23 19.29
CA ASP A 61 -12.48 -43.04 19.80
C ASP A 61 -12.08 -44.19 18.86
N ASP A 62 -13.05 -44.74 18.11
CA ASP A 62 -12.82 -45.80 17.12
C ASP A 62 -12.28 -45.27 15.76
N HIS A 63 -12.05 -43.96 15.64
CA HIS A 63 -11.63 -43.25 14.43
C HIS A 63 -10.37 -42.40 14.72
N PRO A 64 -9.17 -43.02 14.76
CA PRO A 64 -7.93 -42.35 15.18
C PRO A 64 -7.50 -41.22 14.23
N ASP A 65 -7.88 -41.29 12.96
CA ASP A 65 -7.73 -40.23 11.96
C ASP A 65 -8.50 -38.96 12.36
N LEU A 66 -9.77 -39.12 12.73
CA LEU A 66 -10.62 -38.01 13.18
C LEU A 66 -10.23 -37.50 14.56
N GLN A 67 -9.77 -38.37 15.45
CA GLN A 67 -9.22 -37.99 16.76
C GLN A 67 -8.00 -37.09 16.60
N LYS A 68 -7.08 -37.47 15.71
CA LYS A 68 -5.90 -36.68 15.39
C LYS A 68 -6.30 -35.31 14.83
N TYR A 69 -7.19 -35.27 13.83
CA TYR A 69 -7.73 -34.02 13.30
C TYR A 69 -8.34 -33.13 14.38
N LEU A 70 -9.18 -33.69 15.25
CA LEU A 70 -9.82 -32.92 16.33
C LEU A 70 -8.82 -32.40 17.37
N MET A 71 -7.71 -33.12 17.62
CA MET A 71 -6.67 -32.72 18.59
C MET A 71 -5.62 -31.76 18.02
N GLU A 72 -5.25 -31.93 16.76
CA GLU A 72 -4.14 -31.21 16.13
C GLU A 72 -4.65 -30.07 15.24
N ASP A 73 -5.71 -30.29 14.46
CA ASP A 73 -6.18 -29.35 13.44
C ASP A 73 -7.42 -28.55 13.87
N ALA A 74 -8.30 -29.09 14.72
CA ALA A 74 -9.47 -28.36 15.21
C ALA A 74 -9.17 -27.59 16.51
N TYR A 75 -8.35 -28.16 17.40
CA TYR A 75 -8.00 -27.54 18.68
C TYR A 75 -7.03 -26.35 18.52
N TYR A 76 -6.08 -26.43 17.59
CA TYR A 76 -5.10 -25.38 17.33
C TYR A 76 -5.76 -24.04 16.95
N PHE A 77 -6.82 -24.11 16.14
CA PHE A 77 -7.58 -22.95 15.66
C PHE A 77 -8.72 -22.53 16.61
N HIS A 78 -9.03 -23.33 17.64
CA HIS A 78 -10.13 -23.08 18.57
C HIS A 78 -9.66 -23.23 20.03
N LYS A 79 -8.86 -22.27 20.50
CA LYS A 79 -8.26 -22.23 21.86
C LYS A 79 -9.27 -22.36 23.03
N ASP A 80 -10.57 -22.14 22.79
CA ASP A 80 -11.66 -22.23 23.77
C ASP A 80 -12.60 -23.45 23.58
N SER A 81 -12.16 -24.49 22.85
CA SER A 81 -13.01 -25.65 22.53
C SER A 81 -13.33 -26.52 23.76
N ASP A 82 -14.62 -26.71 24.03
CA ASP A 82 -15.15 -27.66 25.02
C ASP A 82 -15.18 -29.07 24.41
N MET A 83 -14.19 -29.89 24.77
CA MET A 83 -14.04 -31.26 24.27
C MET A 83 -15.09 -32.23 24.82
N ASP A 84 -15.76 -31.89 25.93
CA ASP A 84 -16.87 -32.66 26.47
C ASP A 84 -18.19 -32.36 25.73
N ASN A 85 -18.21 -31.29 24.92
CA ASN A 85 -19.36 -30.88 24.13
C ASN A 85 -18.96 -30.20 22.82
N LEU A 86 -18.69 -30.99 21.77
CA LEU A 86 -18.30 -30.46 20.46
C LEU A 86 -19.35 -29.52 19.84
N GLN A 87 -20.60 -29.60 20.27
CA GLN A 87 -21.67 -28.68 19.86
C GLN A 87 -21.46 -27.27 20.38
N ALA A 88 -20.67 -27.07 21.44
CA ALA A 88 -20.27 -25.75 21.90
C ALA A 88 -19.17 -25.15 21.01
N SER A 89 -18.36 -26.01 20.38
CA SER A 89 -17.06 -25.67 19.81
C SER A 89 -17.04 -25.58 18.29
N MET A 90 -17.94 -26.28 17.60
CA MET A 90 -17.99 -26.36 16.13
C MET A 90 -19.28 -25.77 15.56
N THR A 91 -19.30 -25.47 14.27
CA THR A 91 -20.54 -25.06 13.57
C THR A 91 -21.49 -26.25 13.41
N GLY A 92 -22.76 -25.98 13.11
CA GLY A 92 -23.72 -27.04 12.84
C GLY A 92 -23.35 -27.87 11.61
N GLU A 93 -22.74 -27.21 10.60
CA GLU A 93 -22.30 -27.82 9.35
C GLU A 93 -21.18 -28.84 9.62
N ASP A 94 -20.12 -28.44 10.32
CA ASP A 94 -18.97 -29.31 10.61
C ASP A 94 -19.40 -30.55 11.37
N LEU A 95 -20.30 -30.38 12.35
CA LEU A 95 -20.82 -31.48 13.16
C LEU A 95 -21.62 -32.49 12.35
N LEU A 96 -22.40 -32.02 11.36
CA LEU A 96 -23.12 -32.94 10.46
C LEU A 96 -22.12 -33.81 9.70
N PHE A 97 -21.07 -33.21 9.14
CA PHE A 97 -20.07 -33.95 8.38
C PHE A 97 -19.25 -34.88 9.27
N LEU A 98 -18.80 -34.42 10.43
CA LEU A 98 -18.07 -35.22 11.42
C LEU A 98 -18.87 -36.47 11.83
N CYS A 99 -20.18 -36.33 12.06
CA CYS A 99 -21.06 -37.46 12.34
C CYS A 99 -21.34 -38.32 11.11
N ALA A 100 -21.41 -37.75 9.91
CA ALA A 100 -21.73 -38.50 8.70
C ALA A 100 -20.55 -39.38 8.26
N VAL A 101 -19.30 -38.89 8.36
CA VAL A 101 -18.12 -39.58 7.84
C VAL A 101 -17.80 -40.90 8.55
N ILE A 102 -18.27 -41.10 9.78
CA ILE A 102 -18.13 -42.38 10.50
C ILE A 102 -19.07 -43.48 9.98
N HIS A 103 -20.00 -43.15 9.07
CA HIS A 103 -20.94 -44.09 8.46
C HIS A 103 -20.63 -44.30 6.96
N PRO A 104 -19.98 -45.41 6.57
CA PRO A 104 -19.65 -45.69 5.17
C PRO A 104 -20.86 -45.70 4.22
N GLU A 105 -22.06 -45.98 4.74
CA GLU A 105 -23.30 -45.94 3.96
C GLU A 105 -23.69 -44.54 3.47
N LEU A 106 -23.06 -43.50 4.01
CA LEU A 106 -23.25 -42.10 3.62
C LEU A 106 -22.15 -41.58 2.68
N GLU A 107 -21.12 -42.36 2.36
CA GLU A 107 -19.97 -41.88 1.59
C GLU A 107 -20.36 -41.22 0.26
N GLU A 108 -21.28 -41.83 -0.50
CA GLU A 108 -21.76 -41.26 -1.77
C GLU A 108 -22.61 -39.99 -1.58
N ASP A 109 -23.43 -39.95 -0.52
CA ASP A 109 -24.22 -38.76 -0.19
C ASP A 109 -23.29 -37.60 0.20
N ILE A 110 -22.24 -37.88 1.00
CA ILE A 110 -21.20 -36.92 1.40
C ILE A 110 -20.45 -36.40 0.17
N LYS A 111 -19.94 -37.30 -0.67
CA LYS A 111 -19.25 -36.95 -1.91
C LYS A 111 -20.11 -36.03 -2.79
N THR A 112 -21.40 -36.36 -2.95
CA THR A 112 -22.34 -35.55 -3.74
C THR A 112 -22.53 -34.15 -3.16
N THR A 113 -22.59 -34.02 -1.82
CA THR A 113 -22.65 -32.70 -1.16
C THR A 113 -21.36 -31.91 -1.33
N CYS A 114 -20.20 -32.53 -1.14
CA CYS A 114 -18.89 -31.89 -1.36
C CYS A 114 -18.71 -31.41 -2.81
N GLU A 115 -19.13 -32.20 -3.80
CA GLU A 115 -19.10 -31.78 -5.21
C GLU A 115 -20.02 -30.58 -5.50
N ALA A 116 -21.12 -30.44 -4.76
CA ALA A 116 -21.98 -29.26 -4.86
C ALA A 116 -21.31 -28.03 -4.24
N MET A 117 -20.61 -28.18 -3.10
CA MET A 117 -19.83 -27.10 -2.46
C MET A 117 -18.73 -26.59 -3.40
N VAL A 118 -17.92 -27.50 -3.95
CA VAL A 118 -16.84 -27.16 -4.88
C VAL A 118 -17.38 -26.44 -6.11
N ARG A 119 -18.49 -26.93 -6.67
CA ARG A 119 -19.10 -26.29 -7.84
C ARG A 119 -19.54 -24.87 -7.53
N TYR A 120 -20.23 -24.67 -6.41
CA TYR A 120 -20.69 -23.35 -5.99
C TYR A 120 -19.51 -22.39 -5.77
N ALA A 121 -18.47 -22.83 -5.05
CA ALA A 121 -17.27 -22.02 -4.82
C ALA A 121 -16.62 -21.60 -6.15
N ARG A 122 -16.42 -22.54 -7.07
CA ARG A 122 -15.82 -22.27 -8.40
C ARG A 122 -16.69 -21.39 -9.30
N GLU A 123 -18.01 -21.47 -9.20
CA GLU A 123 -18.93 -20.60 -9.94
C GLU A 123 -18.86 -19.15 -9.48
N LEU A 124 -18.63 -18.93 -8.17
CA LEU A 124 -18.41 -17.60 -7.61
C LEU A 124 -16.99 -17.09 -7.90
N ASN A 125 -15.97 -17.92 -7.62
CA ASN A 125 -14.56 -17.54 -7.62
C ASN A 125 -14.31 -16.25 -6.83
N ASP A 126 -14.82 -16.21 -5.60
CA ASP A 126 -14.69 -15.09 -4.66
C ASP A 126 -15.05 -15.57 -3.25
N SER A 127 -14.06 -15.73 -2.37
CA SER A 127 -14.30 -16.24 -1.01
C SER A 127 -15.03 -15.24 -0.11
N SER A 128 -15.04 -13.94 -0.46
CA SER A 128 -15.77 -12.91 0.30
C SER A 128 -17.31 -13.11 0.22
N GLU A 129 -17.76 -13.98 -0.68
CA GLU A 129 -19.16 -14.36 -0.90
C GLU A 129 -19.53 -15.72 -0.25
N MET A 130 -18.66 -16.27 0.59
CA MET A 130 -18.73 -17.66 1.10
C MET A 130 -18.79 -17.77 2.64
N TRP A 131 -19.28 -16.75 3.35
CA TRP A 131 -19.22 -16.70 4.81
C TRP A 131 -20.36 -17.44 5.54
N ILE A 132 -20.07 -18.11 6.65
CA ILE A 132 -21.06 -18.52 7.68
C ILE A 132 -21.10 -17.49 8.82
N THR A 133 -19.94 -17.02 9.24
CA THR A 133 -19.73 -15.96 10.23
C THR A 133 -18.70 -14.97 9.65
N VAL A 134 -18.43 -13.85 10.32
CA VAL A 134 -17.33 -12.94 9.92
C VAL A 134 -15.92 -13.55 10.05
N GLU A 135 -15.79 -14.77 10.56
CA GLU A 135 -14.51 -15.46 10.79
C GLU A 135 -14.49 -16.89 10.22
N THR A 136 -15.54 -17.36 9.55
CA THR A 136 -15.63 -18.78 9.15
C THR A 136 -16.34 -18.93 7.81
N PRO A 137 -15.66 -19.43 6.76
CA PRO A 137 -16.30 -19.78 5.50
C PRO A 137 -17.12 -21.07 5.58
N PHE A 138 -18.07 -21.23 4.67
CA PHE A 138 -18.76 -22.51 4.51
C PHE A 138 -17.84 -23.57 3.91
N GLY A 139 -18.10 -24.84 4.20
CA GLY A 139 -17.52 -25.96 3.45
C GLY A 139 -16.05 -26.30 3.70
N VAL A 140 -15.20 -25.39 4.18
CA VAL A 140 -13.77 -25.64 4.43
C VAL A 140 -13.56 -26.79 5.42
N GLU A 141 -14.07 -26.67 6.64
CA GLU A 141 -13.99 -27.70 7.68
C GLU A 141 -14.67 -29.01 7.25
N PRO A 142 -15.91 -29.01 6.70
CA PRO A 142 -16.53 -30.20 6.12
C PRO A 142 -15.64 -30.94 5.11
N LEU A 143 -15.04 -30.23 4.16
CA LEU A 143 -14.19 -30.82 3.13
C LEU A 143 -12.88 -31.37 3.73
N HIS A 144 -12.31 -30.69 4.72
CA HIS A 144 -11.13 -31.17 5.43
C HIS A 144 -11.43 -32.44 6.24
N ILE A 145 -12.55 -32.50 6.96
CA ILE A 145 -13.00 -33.71 7.67
C ILE A 145 -13.16 -34.89 6.69
N VAL A 146 -13.76 -34.63 5.53
CA VAL A 146 -13.94 -35.65 4.47
C VAL A 146 -12.60 -36.10 3.90
N ALA A 147 -11.67 -35.18 3.62
CA ALA A 147 -10.33 -35.51 3.13
C ALA A 147 -9.53 -36.34 4.15
N THR A 148 -9.67 -36.05 5.44
CA THR A 148 -9.03 -36.81 6.52
C THR A 148 -9.56 -38.25 6.60
N ARG A 149 -10.88 -38.44 6.52
CA ARG A 149 -11.50 -39.78 6.56
C ARG A 149 -11.32 -40.56 5.27
N TYR A 150 -11.43 -39.87 4.14
CA TYR A 150 -11.44 -40.43 2.79
C TYR A 150 -10.41 -39.69 1.92
N PRO A 151 -9.10 -40.01 2.04
CA PRO A 151 -8.03 -39.27 1.36
C PRO A 151 -8.21 -39.10 -0.16
N LYS A 152 -8.81 -40.09 -0.83
CA LYS A 152 -9.21 -40.01 -2.25
C LYS A 152 -10.12 -38.84 -2.65
N TYR A 153 -10.75 -38.18 -1.68
CA TYR A 153 -11.57 -36.98 -1.87
C TYR A 153 -10.85 -35.68 -1.49
N GLY A 154 -9.58 -35.72 -1.10
CA GLY A 154 -8.79 -34.52 -0.79
C GLY A 154 -8.70 -33.52 -1.95
N TYR A 155 -8.83 -33.99 -3.19
CA TYR A 155 -8.93 -33.10 -4.36
C TYR A 155 -10.15 -32.18 -4.33
N LEU A 156 -11.23 -32.55 -3.61
CA LEU A 156 -12.39 -31.67 -3.45
C LEU A 156 -12.09 -30.50 -2.52
N LEU A 157 -11.28 -30.70 -1.47
CA LEU A 157 -10.79 -29.59 -0.64
C LEU A 157 -9.90 -28.66 -1.49
N ALA A 158 -8.96 -29.24 -2.25
CA ALA A 158 -8.08 -28.48 -3.13
C ALA A 158 -8.84 -27.65 -4.18
N SER A 159 -9.88 -28.22 -4.80
CA SER A 159 -10.69 -27.52 -5.80
C SER A 159 -11.70 -26.52 -5.22
N PHE A 160 -11.97 -26.58 -3.91
CA PHE A 160 -12.84 -25.63 -3.21
C PHE A 160 -12.15 -24.31 -2.91
N LEU A 161 -10.85 -24.37 -2.56
CA LEU A 161 -10.00 -23.20 -2.36
C LEU A 161 -9.73 -22.57 -3.74
N VAL A 162 -10.61 -21.65 -4.12
CA VAL A 162 -10.59 -20.97 -5.41
C VAL A 162 -9.41 -19.99 -5.52
N PRO A 163 -8.95 -19.65 -6.74
CA PRO A 163 -7.89 -18.67 -6.96
C PRO A 163 -8.13 -17.31 -6.30
N TYR A 164 -9.32 -16.71 -6.47
CA TYR A 164 -9.65 -15.44 -5.83
C TYR A 164 -10.12 -15.69 -4.40
N TRP A 165 -9.15 -15.83 -3.50
CA TRP A 165 -9.35 -16.06 -2.09
C TRP A 165 -8.86 -14.85 -1.30
N ASP A 166 -9.69 -14.36 -0.39
CA ASP A 166 -9.40 -13.31 0.59
C ASP A 166 -8.35 -13.83 1.59
N ASP A 167 -7.08 -13.63 1.28
CA ASP A 167 -5.96 -13.97 2.16
C ASP A 167 -5.83 -12.97 3.32
N GLU A 168 -6.16 -11.69 3.10
CA GLU A 168 -6.13 -10.63 4.13
C GLU A 168 -7.03 -10.95 5.33
N HIS A 169 -8.24 -11.46 5.09
CA HIS A 169 -9.22 -11.75 6.15
C HIS A 169 -9.53 -13.24 6.32
N MET A 170 -9.09 -14.11 5.39
CA MET A 170 -9.32 -15.56 5.44
C MET A 170 -8.10 -16.42 5.03
N HIS A 171 -6.88 -16.05 5.44
CA HIS A 171 -5.68 -16.87 5.19
C HIS A 171 -5.74 -18.28 5.80
N GLU A 172 -6.35 -18.46 6.99
CA GLU A 172 -6.36 -19.75 7.72
C GLU A 172 -6.77 -20.99 6.87
N PRO A 173 -7.88 -20.93 6.08
CA PRO A 173 -8.26 -21.96 5.12
C PRO A 173 -7.16 -22.44 4.15
N LEU A 174 -6.25 -21.55 3.74
CA LEU A 174 -5.20 -21.87 2.74
C LEU A 174 -4.18 -22.89 3.28
N TYR A 175 -4.01 -22.95 4.60
CA TYR A 175 -3.12 -23.91 5.26
C TYR A 175 -3.74 -25.30 5.44
N ARG A 176 -5.06 -25.47 5.24
CA ARG A 176 -5.75 -26.75 5.51
C ARG A 176 -5.22 -27.89 4.65
N LEU A 177 -4.91 -27.61 3.38
CA LEU A 177 -4.38 -28.64 2.48
C LEU A 177 -2.94 -29.03 2.84
N ALA A 178 -2.15 -28.07 3.33
CA ALA A 178 -0.79 -28.30 3.84
C ALA A 178 -0.77 -29.10 5.15
N ALA A 179 -1.68 -28.80 6.09
CA ALA A 179 -1.86 -29.60 7.30
C ALA A 179 -2.27 -31.05 6.96
N TRP A 180 -3.24 -31.22 6.04
CA TRP A 180 -3.68 -32.52 5.59
C TRP A 180 -2.56 -33.33 4.91
N LYS A 181 -1.78 -32.73 3.99
CA LYS A 181 -0.66 -33.43 3.33
C LYS A 181 0.48 -33.78 4.28
N ASN A 182 0.76 -32.97 5.31
CA ASN A 182 1.75 -33.29 6.33
C ASN A 182 1.45 -34.60 7.08
N ASN A 183 0.17 -34.97 7.17
CA ASN A 183 -0.26 -36.21 7.80
C ASN A 183 -0.13 -37.45 6.90
N LEU A 184 -0.08 -37.28 5.58
CA LEU A 184 -0.08 -38.38 4.60
C LEU A 184 1.26 -38.54 3.86
N GLY A 185 2.05 -37.47 3.75
CA GLY A 185 3.23 -37.40 2.88
C GLY A 185 2.87 -37.39 1.39
N ILE A 186 3.83 -37.71 0.52
CA ILE A 186 3.62 -37.81 -0.92
C ILE A 186 2.93 -39.16 -1.26
N THR A 187 1.65 -39.09 -1.61
CA THR A 187 0.79 -40.22 -2.01
C THR A 187 0.05 -39.91 -3.31
N GLU A 188 -0.58 -40.91 -3.93
CA GLU A 188 -1.43 -40.71 -5.12
C GLU A 188 -2.55 -39.69 -4.85
N ASP A 189 -3.14 -39.72 -3.64
CA ASP A 189 -4.23 -38.84 -3.25
C ASP A 189 -3.76 -37.39 -3.04
N THR A 190 -2.60 -37.17 -2.42
CA THR A 190 -2.04 -35.82 -2.23
C THR A 190 -1.48 -35.24 -3.53
N LEU A 191 -0.92 -36.06 -4.42
CA LEU A 191 -0.53 -35.65 -5.77
C LEU A 191 -1.76 -35.24 -6.59
N LYS A 192 -2.85 -36.01 -6.49
CA LYS A 192 -4.12 -35.64 -7.12
C LYS A 192 -4.66 -34.33 -6.57
N ALA A 193 -4.62 -34.12 -5.25
CA ALA A 193 -5.06 -32.87 -4.65
C ALA A 193 -4.23 -31.67 -5.16
N PHE A 194 -2.90 -31.80 -5.21
CA PHE A 194 -2.01 -30.78 -5.76
C PHE A 194 -2.36 -30.41 -7.21
N CYS A 195 -2.66 -31.40 -8.06
CA CYS A 195 -3.07 -31.16 -9.45
C CYS A 195 -4.42 -30.45 -9.58
N TYR A 196 -5.32 -30.62 -8.60
CA TYR A 196 -6.70 -30.12 -8.61
C TYR A 196 -6.87 -28.78 -7.86
N ALA A 197 -5.81 -28.28 -7.22
CA ALA A 197 -5.76 -26.93 -6.68
C ALA A 197 -5.53 -25.94 -7.83
N ASP A 198 -6.42 -24.95 -7.97
CA ASP A 198 -6.19 -23.83 -8.89
C ASP A 198 -5.51 -22.64 -8.19
N ASN A 199 -5.74 -22.48 -6.88
CA ASN A 199 -5.09 -21.48 -6.06
C ASN A 199 -3.59 -21.79 -5.89
N ALA A 200 -2.73 -20.81 -6.26
CA ALA A 200 -1.27 -20.95 -6.22
C ALA A 200 -0.73 -21.01 -4.78
N THR A 201 -1.20 -20.11 -3.92
CA THR A 201 -0.85 -20.06 -2.50
C THR A 201 -1.11 -21.39 -1.79
N VAL A 202 -2.22 -22.07 -2.11
CA VAL A 202 -2.51 -23.42 -1.58
C VAL A 202 -1.45 -24.44 -2.02
N ARG A 203 -0.98 -24.38 -3.26
CA ARG A 203 0.09 -25.28 -3.77
C ARG A 203 1.43 -24.94 -3.13
N GLU A 204 1.74 -23.67 -2.95
CA GLU A 204 2.94 -23.19 -2.24
C GLU A 204 2.95 -23.68 -0.78
N ASN A 205 1.83 -23.52 -0.06
CA ASN A 205 1.65 -24.07 1.28
C ASN A 205 1.85 -25.61 1.31
N MET A 206 1.36 -26.34 0.29
CA MET A 206 1.63 -27.77 0.17
C MET A 206 3.12 -28.07 -0.03
N LEU A 207 3.86 -27.21 -0.74
CA LEU A 207 5.30 -27.33 -0.95
C LEU A 207 6.11 -26.85 0.26
N GLY A 208 5.45 -26.32 1.30
CA GLY A 208 6.09 -25.87 2.54
C GLY A 208 6.52 -24.40 2.51
N TYR A 209 5.79 -23.54 1.80
CA TYR A 209 6.06 -22.10 1.73
C TYR A 209 4.84 -21.32 2.19
N ASP A 210 5.07 -20.23 2.94
CA ASP A 210 4.07 -19.19 3.19
C ASP A 210 4.42 -17.99 2.29
N SER A 211 3.40 -17.26 1.82
CA SER A 211 3.49 -16.08 0.96
C SER A 211 4.28 -14.91 1.58
N TYR A 212 4.61 -14.98 2.87
CA TYR A 212 5.36 -13.95 3.61
C TYR A 212 6.79 -14.41 3.98
N ASP A 213 7.60 -14.85 3.01
CA ASP A 213 9.06 -15.09 3.11
C ASP A 213 9.55 -16.55 3.29
N GLY A 214 8.68 -17.57 3.29
CA GLY A 214 9.13 -18.97 3.34
C GLY A 214 9.76 -19.41 4.68
N TYR A 215 9.53 -18.64 5.74
CA TYR A 215 9.88 -18.98 7.12
C TYR A 215 8.60 -19.15 7.94
N ASP A 216 8.64 -19.99 8.99
CA ASP A 216 7.57 -19.98 9.98
C ASP A 216 7.64 -18.71 10.85
N ASP A 217 6.65 -18.50 11.73
CA ASP A 217 6.62 -17.38 12.70
C ASP A 217 7.89 -17.26 13.58
N SER A 218 8.75 -18.29 13.61
CA SER A 218 10.03 -18.30 14.31
C SER A 218 11.24 -17.90 13.45
N GLY A 219 11.07 -17.67 12.15
CA GLY A 219 12.17 -17.41 11.22
C GLY A 219 12.95 -18.67 10.85
N ASP A 220 12.42 -19.87 11.12
CA ASP A 220 13.02 -21.13 10.72
C ASP A 220 12.49 -21.57 9.34
N PRO A 221 13.33 -22.14 8.45
CA PRO A 221 12.85 -22.68 7.18
C PRO A 221 11.81 -23.78 7.45
N ILE A 222 10.64 -23.65 6.84
CA ILE A 222 9.58 -24.65 6.98
C ILE A 222 10.10 -25.97 6.38
N GLU A 223 10.21 -27.04 7.18
CA GLU A 223 10.62 -28.35 6.68
C GLU A 223 9.61 -28.87 5.64
N SER A 224 9.97 -28.81 4.35
CA SER A 224 9.14 -29.37 3.29
C SER A 224 9.28 -30.89 3.23
N ASN A 225 8.32 -31.60 3.82
CA ASN A 225 8.13 -33.04 3.63
C ASN A 225 7.43 -33.40 2.29
N PHE A 226 7.33 -32.45 1.36
CA PHE A 226 6.57 -32.56 0.12
C PHE A 226 7.38 -32.11 -1.11
N ASP A 227 8.67 -32.43 -1.13
CA ASP A 227 9.58 -32.18 -2.26
C ASP A 227 9.22 -33.06 -3.48
N LEU A 228 8.38 -32.52 -4.35
CA LEU A 228 7.93 -33.21 -5.56
C LEU A 228 9.05 -33.42 -6.58
N ILE A 229 9.99 -32.49 -6.72
CA ILE A 229 11.06 -32.60 -7.72
C ILE A 229 11.99 -33.75 -7.36
N THR A 230 12.45 -33.83 -6.12
CA THR A 230 13.28 -34.95 -5.66
C THR A 230 12.51 -36.26 -5.76
N HIS A 231 11.23 -36.29 -5.37
CA HIS A 231 10.41 -37.48 -5.51
C HIS A 231 10.30 -37.96 -6.96
N PHE A 232 10.08 -37.06 -7.92
CA PHE A 232 9.97 -37.40 -9.34
C PHE A 232 11.30 -37.85 -9.95
N ARG A 233 12.44 -37.31 -9.48
CA ARG A 233 13.78 -37.80 -9.87
C ARG A 233 14.03 -39.22 -9.38
N GLU A 234 13.60 -39.55 -8.17
CA GLU A 234 13.78 -40.89 -7.56
C GLU A 234 12.76 -41.92 -8.07
N HIS A 235 11.57 -41.45 -8.47
CA HIS A 235 10.43 -42.26 -8.93
C HIS A 235 9.87 -41.73 -10.27
N PRO A 236 10.54 -41.98 -11.41
CA PRO A 236 10.10 -41.47 -12.72
C PRO A 236 8.68 -41.91 -13.13
N ASP A 237 8.22 -43.07 -12.66
CA ASP A 237 6.86 -43.57 -12.87
C ASP A 237 5.79 -42.74 -12.13
N ALA A 238 6.15 -42.13 -11.00
CA ALA A 238 5.29 -41.19 -10.30
C ALA A 238 5.11 -39.89 -11.11
N TYR A 239 6.14 -39.44 -11.83
CA TYR A 239 6.05 -38.26 -12.69
C TYR A 239 5.16 -38.48 -13.91
N ASP A 240 5.23 -39.66 -14.53
CA ASP A 240 4.29 -40.03 -15.61
C ASP A 240 2.84 -40.10 -15.11
N THR A 241 2.64 -40.57 -13.87
CA THR A 241 1.34 -40.57 -13.20
C THR A 241 0.84 -39.14 -12.95
N PHE A 242 1.71 -38.24 -12.48
CA PHE A 242 1.41 -36.83 -12.28
C PHE A 242 0.97 -36.13 -13.59
N LYS A 243 1.68 -36.36 -14.71
CA LYS A 243 1.30 -35.84 -16.03
C LYS A 243 -0.08 -36.33 -16.48
N GLN A 244 -0.38 -37.60 -16.24
CA GLN A 244 -1.70 -38.17 -16.51
C GLN A 244 -2.79 -37.53 -15.62
N MET A 245 -2.51 -37.32 -14.32
CA MET A 245 -3.44 -36.67 -13.40
C MET A 245 -3.75 -35.22 -13.80
N LEU A 246 -2.76 -34.43 -14.23
CA LEU A 246 -2.97 -33.07 -14.74
C LEU A 246 -3.87 -33.09 -15.99
N ALA A 247 -3.62 -34.00 -16.93
CA ALA A 247 -4.46 -34.13 -18.12
C ALA A 247 -5.90 -34.56 -17.79
N ASP A 248 -6.07 -35.47 -16.84
CA ASP A 248 -7.39 -35.88 -16.36
C ASP A 248 -8.11 -34.74 -15.64
N ARG A 249 -7.39 -34.00 -14.80
CA ARG A 249 -7.87 -32.81 -14.11
C ARG A 249 -8.45 -31.79 -15.08
N TYR A 250 -7.70 -31.35 -16.10
CA TYR A 250 -8.20 -30.33 -17.04
C TYR A 250 -9.34 -30.83 -17.94
N ARG A 251 -9.50 -32.16 -18.06
CA ARG A 251 -10.63 -32.76 -18.76
C ARG A 251 -11.89 -32.76 -17.90
N GLU A 252 -11.77 -33.07 -16.62
CA GLU A 252 -12.88 -33.11 -15.67
C GLU A 252 -13.30 -31.71 -15.20
N MET A 253 -12.31 -30.84 -14.97
CA MET A 253 -12.47 -29.53 -14.36
C MET A 253 -11.52 -28.52 -15.02
N PRO A 254 -12.02 -27.63 -15.91
CA PRO A 254 -11.21 -26.58 -16.54
C PRO A 254 -10.51 -25.71 -15.50
N LEU A 255 -9.34 -25.15 -15.87
CA LEU A 255 -8.64 -24.15 -15.05
C LEU A 255 -9.59 -23.00 -14.69
N LEU A 256 -9.62 -22.62 -13.41
CA LEU A 256 -10.21 -21.38 -12.96
C LEU A 256 -9.11 -20.31 -12.94
N GLN A 257 -9.31 -19.22 -13.67
CA GLN A 257 -8.38 -18.07 -13.65
C GLN A 257 -8.47 -17.33 -12.32
N TYR A 258 -7.43 -16.57 -11.98
CA TYR A 258 -7.40 -15.78 -10.74
C TYR A 258 -8.60 -14.83 -10.67
N SER A 259 -8.74 -13.95 -11.66
CA SER A 259 -9.92 -13.10 -11.78
C SER A 259 -10.47 -13.06 -13.21
N LYS A 260 -11.50 -12.24 -13.41
CA LYS A 260 -12.03 -11.91 -14.74
C LYS A 260 -11.28 -10.74 -15.39
N ASP A 261 -10.34 -10.14 -14.66
CA ASP A 261 -9.48 -9.12 -15.21
C ASP A 261 -8.53 -9.75 -16.24
N LEU A 262 -8.30 -9.02 -17.33
CA LEU A 262 -7.38 -9.45 -18.36
C LEU A 262 -5.93 -9.23 -17.92
N ASP A 263 -5.69 -8.23 -17.07
CA ASP A 263 -4.36 -7.89 -16.56
C ASP A 263 -3.80 -9.01 -15.65
N GLU A 264 -4.70 -9.80 -15.04
CA GLU A 264 -4.37 -10.93 -14.17
C GLU A 264 -4.54 -12.30 -14.87
N TYR A 265 -4.73 -12.31 -16.20
CA TYR A 265 -4.99 -13.53 -16.94
C TYR A 265 -3.71 -14.35 -17.16
N ASN A 266 -3.67 -15.59 -16.66
CA ASN A 266 -2.54 -16.48 -16.85
C ASN A 266 -2.72 -17.34 -18.12
N GLU A 267 -2.01 -16.98 -19.19
CA GLU A 267 -1.97 -17.72 -20.46
C GLU A 267 -1.08 -18.99 -20.38
N THR A 268 -0.14 -19.05 -19.42
CA THR A 268 0.84 -20.12 -19.28
C THR A 268 0.77 -20.82 -17.91
N PRO A 269 -0.38 -21.38 -17.50
CA PRO A 269 -0.58 -21.92 -16.15
C PRO A 269 0.35 -23.08 -15.79
N LEU A 270 0.75 -23.89 -16.78
CA LEU A 270 1.69 -24.99 -16.55
C LEU A 270 3.14 -24.52 -16.37
N ARG A 271 3.49 -23.35 -16.92
CA ARG A 271 4.77 -22.70 -16.63
C ARG A 271 4.81 -22.22 -15.19
N THR A 272 3.73 -21.56 -14.73
CA THR A 272 3.59 -21.13 -13.33
C THR A 272 3.65 -22.31 -12.37
N LEU A 273 2.96 -23.42 -12.66
CA LEU A 273 3.04 -24.64 -11.85
C LEU A 273 4.46 -25.19 -11.71
N VAL A 274 5.25 -25.15 -12.79
CA VAL A 274 6.67 -25.58 -12.76
C VAL A 274 7.53 -24.62 -11.95
N MET A 275 7.28 -23.30 -12.05
CA MET A 275 7.94 -22.29 -11.23
C MET A 275 7.64 -22.50 -9.74
N GLU A 276 6.38 -22.74 -9.37
CA GLU A 276 5.97 -23.04 -8.00
C GLU A 276 6.70 -24.28 -7.44
N MET A 277 6.81 -25.34 -8.23
CA MET A 277 7.53 -26.54 -7.81
C MET A 277 9.05 -26.30 -7.61
N LEU A 278 9.65 -25.36 -8.34
CA LEU A 278 11.07 -25.02 -8.21
C LEU A 278 11.40 -24.34 -6.88
N TYR A 279 10.43 -23.74 -6.18
CA TYR A 279 10.67 -23.12 -4.87
C TYR A 279 11.41 -24.04 -3.91
N VAL A 280 11.12 -25.35 -3.97
CA VAL A 280 11.78 -26.40 -3.16
C VAL A 280 13.30 -26.41 -3.30
N LEU A 281 13.83 -25.94 -4.42
CA LEU A 281 15.26 -25.90 -4.71
C LEU A 281 15.92 -24.53 -4.41
N GLY A 282 15.13 -23.48 -4.22
CA GLY A 282 15.61 -22.14 -3.93
C GLY A 282 14.46 -21.13 -3.83
N THR A 283 14.31 -20.54 -2.64
CA THR A 283 13.37 -19.44 -2.37
C THR A 283 13.82 -18.20 -3.11
N VAL A 284 12.90 -17.60 -3.86
CA VAL A 284 13.06 -16.29 -4.49
C VAL A 284 11.74 -15.55 -4.33
N ASP A 285 11.81 -14.24 -4.18
CA ASP A 285 10.62 -13.40 -4.18
C ASP A 285 10.24 -13.12 -5.64
N PHE A 286 9.06 -13.59 -6.05
CA PHE A 286 8.56 -13.41 -7.42
C PHE A 286 7.80 -12.09 -7.57
N TRP A 287 7.53 -11.41 -6.44
CA TRP A 287 6.96 -10.07 -6.38
C TRP A 287 8.02 -8.99 -6.47
N ASP A 288 9.30 -9.37 -6.49
CA ASP A 288 10.40 -8.50 -6.82
C ASP A 288 10.31 -8.08 -8.30
N ASP A 289 10.27 -6.78 -8.55
CA ASP A 289 10.15 -6.21 -9.90
C ASP A 289 11.33 -6.64 -10.82
N ASP A 290 12.46 -7.06 -10.22
CA ASP A 290 13.65 -7.56 -10.92
C ASP A 290 13.70 -9.09 -11.05
N PHE A 291 12.61 -9.80 -10.74
CA PHE A 291 12.56 -11.26 -10.84
C PHE A 291 12.68 -11.77 -12.29
N ASP A 292 13.88 -12.25 -12.67
CA ASP A 292 14.09 -12.91 -13.97
C ASP A 292 13.56 -14.35 -13.97
N ALA A 293 12.29 -14.48 -14.35
CA ALA A 293 11.61 -15.77 -14.50
C ALA A 293 12.30 -16.73 -15.50
N ASP A 294 12.99 -16.21 -16.53
CA ASP A 294 13.68 -17.03 -17.53
C ASP A 294 15.00 -17.60 -16.99
N ALA A 295 15.76 -16.81 -16.23
CA ALA A 295 16.92 -17.28 -15.50
C ALA A 295 16.50 -18.31 -14.43
N TYR A 296 15.44 -18.04 -13.68
CA TYR A 296 14.93 -18.96 -12.66
C TYR A 296 14.52 -20.31 -13.25
N LEU A 297 13.83 -20.31 -14.41
CA LEU A 297 13.45 -21.52 -15.13
C LEU A 297 14.60 -22.25 -15.83
N SER A 298 15.79 -21.68 -15.90
CA SER A 298 16.98 -22.36 -16.43
C SER A 298 17.57 -23.39 -15.46
N GLN A 299 17.01 -23.51 -14.25
CA GLN A 299 17.44 -24.47 -13.24
C GLN A 299 17.08 -25.92 -13.60
N PRO A 300 17.85 -26.91 -13.11
CA PRO A 300 17.53 -28.33 -13.29
C PRO A 300 16.21 -28.70 -12.60
N PHE A 301 15.29 -29.32 -13.35
CA PHE A 301 13.99 -29.79 -12.85
C PHE A 301 13.99 -31.33 -12.70
N VAL A 302 13.10 -32.10 -13.32
CA VAL A 302 13.09 -33.57 -13.19
C VAL A 302 14.07 -34.22 -14.14
N THR A 303 13.97 -33.94 -15.44
CA THR A 303 14.83 -34.57 -16.46
C THR A 303 15.66 -33.58 -17.27
N THR A 304 15.12 -32.38 -17.49
CA THR A 304 15.77 -31.27 -18.20
C THR A 304 15.84 -30.02 -17.31
N ASP A 305 16.20 -28.88 -17.88
CA ASP A 305 15.89 -27.60 -17.24
C ASP A 305 14.36 -27.37 -17.18
N ALA A 306 13.93 -26.53 -16.24
CA ALA A 306 12.52 -26.31 -15.95
C ALA A 306 11.78 -25.60 -17.09
N LYS A 307 12.46 -24.72 -17.83
CA LYS A 307 11.90 -24.05 -19.02
C LYS A 307 11.50 -25.07 -20.08
N GLN A 308 12.40 -25.98 -20.43
CA GLN A 308 12.11 -27.05 -21.37
C GLN A 308 11.03 -28.00 -20.83
N GLU A 309 11.08 -28.35 -19.54
CA GLU A 309 10.10 -29.26 -18.95
C GLU A 309 8.69 -28.64 -18.94
N ALA A 310 8.55 -27.33 -18.69
CA ALA A 310 7.26 -26.63 -18.76
C ALA A 310 6.64 -26.70 -20.17
N GLU A 311 7.44 -26.49 -21.22
CA GLU A 311 6.98 -26.60 -22.61
C GLU A 311 6.60 -28.04 -22.99
N GLU A 312 7.38 -29.02 -22.54
CA GLU A 312 7.09 -30.44 -22.76
C GLU A 312 5.84 -30.90 -22.02
N LEU A 313 5.67 -30.46 -20.76
CA LEU A 313 4.48 -30.72 -19.96
C LEU A 313 3.24 -30.12 -20.60
N LYS A 314 3.33 -28.88 -21.07
CA LYS A 314 2.24 -28.22 -21.81
C LYS A 314 1.88 -29.01 -23.06
N ALA A 315 2.87 -29.37 -23.88
CA ALA A 315 2.63 -30.13 -25.10
C ALA A 315 1.97 -31.48 -24.83
N ASP A 316 2.42 -32.24 -23.83
CA ASP A 316 1.84 -33.54 -23.46
C ASP A 316 0.40 -33.41 -22.95
N VAL A 317 0.14 -32.46 -22.04
CA VAL A 317 -1.19 -32.22 -21.49
C VAL A 317 -2.16 -31.78 -22.58
N GLU A 318 -1.80 -30.80 -23.40
CA GLU A 318 -2.65 -30.31 -24.49
C GLU A 318 -2.89 -31.36 -25.57
N GLN A 319 -1.89 -32.18 -25.88
CA GLN A 319 -2.05 -33.33 -26.77
C GLN A 319 -3.07 -34.34 -26.23
N ARG A 320 -3.06 -34.62 -24.92
CA ARG A 320 -4.02 -35.53 -24.25
C ARG A 320 -5.42 -34.92 -24.11
N LEU A 321 -5.53 -33.60 -24.05
CA LEU A 321 -6.81 -32.88 -24.02
C LEU A 321 -7.42 -32.71 -25.42
N GLY A 322 -6.58 -32.66 -26.46
CA GLY A 322 -6.99 -32.33 -27.82
C GLY A 322 -7.38 -30.85 -28.01
N ARG A 323 -7.01 -30.00 -27.04
CA ARG A 323 -7.24 -28.55 -27.01
C ARG A 323 -6.23 -27.90 -26.06
N PRO A 324 -5.99 -26.58 -26.19
CA PRO A 324 -5.23 -25.81 -25.21
C PRO A 324 -5.82 -25.93 -23.79
N VAL A 325 -4.95 -25.82 -22.77
CA VAL A 325 -5.38 -25.80 -21.36
C VAL A 325 -6.28 -24.60 -21.09
N VAL A 326 -5.85 -23.43 -21.58
CA VAL A 326 -6.58 -22.16 -21.61
C VAL A 326 -6.55 -21.58 -23.03
N ILE A 327 -7.54 -20.75 -23.37
CA ILE A 327 -7.51 -20.00 -24.64
C ILE A 327 -6.45 -18.89 -24.58
N SER A 328 -6.02 -18.40 -25.74
CA SER A 328 -5.04 -17.31 -25.75
C SER A 328 -5.62 -16.02 -25.18
N LEU A 329 -4.75 -15.11 -24.73
CA LEU A 329 -5.20 -13.80 -24.23
C LEU A 329 -5.96 -13.04 -25.33
N ASP A 330 -5.45 -13.04 -26.57
CA ASP A 330 -6.13 -12.47 -27.73
C ASP A 330 -7.55 -13.02 -27.95
N GLU A 331 -7.75 -14.34 -27.79
CA GLU A 331 -9.06 -14.98 -27.91
C GLU A 331 -9.97 -14.59 -26.74
N LYS A 332 -9.41 -14.46 -25.54
CA LYS A 332 -10.14 -14.03 -24.34
C LYS A 332 -10.56 -12.56 -24.43
N GLU A 333 -9.71 -11.69 -24.95
CA GLU A 333 -10.02 -10.30 -25.25
C GLU A 333 -11.16 -10.18 -26.25
N GLN A 334 -11.16 -11.01 -27.30
CA GLN A 334 -12.25 -11.06 -28.27
C GLN A 334 -13.55 -11.57 -27.65
N GLU A 335 -13.48 -12.59 -26.79
CA GLU A 335 -14.64 -13.10 -26.04
C GLU A 335 -15.19 -12.01 -25.11
N LYS A 336 -14.33 -11.32 -24.35
CA LYS A 336 -14.72 -10.22 -23.45
C LYS A 336 -15.31 -9.06 -24.24
N ALA A 337 -14.70 -8.65 -25.35
CA ALA A 337 -15.23 -7.59 -26.21
C ALA A 337 -16.59 -7.98 -26.82
N LEU A 338 -16.78 -9.24 -27.19
CA LEU A 338 -18.07 -9.74 -27.66
C LEU A 338 -19.10 -9.83 -26.52
N GLU A 339 -18.71 -10.30 -25.34
CA GLU A 339 -19.55 -10.32 -24.15
C GLU A 339 -19.96 -8.91 -23.75
N ASP A 340 -19.04 -7.96 -23.76
CA ASP A 340 -19.30 -6.56 -23.44
C ASP A 340 -20.18 -5.92 -24.51
N GLN A 341 -19.96 -6.25 -25.79
CA GLN A 341 -20.85 -5.84 -26.87
C GLN A 341 -22.25 -6.46 -26.73
N VAL A 342 -22.35 -7.73 -26.35
CA VAL A 342 -23.62 -8.42 -26.12
C VAL A 342 -24.29 -7.90 -24.85
N LYS A 343 -23.56 -7.64 -23.77
CA LYS A 343 -24.04 -7.00 -22.54
C LYS A 343 -24.45 -5.57 -22.82
N GLU A 344 -23.78 -4.82 -23.68
CA GLU A 344 -24.20 -3.48 -24.11
C GLU A 344 -25.47 -3.56 -24.98
N GLN A 345 -25.60 -4.58 -25.81
CA GLN A 345 -26.80 -4.83 -26.64
C GLN A 345 -27.98 -5.44 -25.86
N GLN A 346 -27.72 -6.16 -24.77
CA GLN A 346 -28.70 -6.83 -23.91
C GLN A 346 -28.95 -6.07 -22.61
N ALA A 347 -28.10 -5.10 -22.26
CA ALA A 347 -28.32 -4.18 -21.16
C ALA A 347 -29.66 -3.55 -21.43
N THR A 348 -30.58 -3.78 -20.50
CA THR A 348 -31.80 -3.00 -20.49
C THR A 348 -31.35 -1.55 -20.38
N PRO A 349 -31.71 -0.67 -21.34
CA PRO A 349 -31.39 0.75 -21.23
C PRO A 349 -31.73 1.21 -19.82
N GLN A 350 -30.89 2.04 -19.20
CA GLN A 350 -31.11 2.45 -17.82
C GLN A 350 -32.47 3.17 -17.70
N ALA A 351 -32.89 3.86 -18.77
CA ALA A 351 -34.25 4.36 -18.91
C ALA A 351 -35.33 3.28 -18.75
N ASP A 352 -35.19 2.12 -19.40
CA ASP A 352 -36.16 1.02 -19.33
C ASP A 352 -36.16 0.33 -17.95
N ALA A 353 -34.98 0.19 -17.33
CA ALA A 353 -34.82 -0.38 -16.00
C ALA A 353 -35.50 0.51 -14.93
N TRP A 354 -35.27 1.83 -15.02
CA TRP A 354 -35.93 2.82 -14.17
C TRP A 354 -37.42 2.96 -14.47
N GLN A 355 -37.85 2.87 -15.74
CA GLN A 355 -39.25 2.82 -16.12
C GLN A 355 -39.94 1.65 -15.43
N GLU A 356 -39.34 0.46 -15.45
CA GLU A 356 -39.88 -0.72 -14.81
C GLU A 356 -40.05 -0.51 -13.29
N VAL A 357 -39.04 0.03 -12.63
CA VAL A 357 -39.10 0.34 -11.19
C VAL A 357 -40.23 1.34 -10.91
N ILE A 358 -40.28 2.47 -11.62
CA ILE A 358 -41.29 3.51 -11.39
C ILE A 358 -42.71 2.99 -11.67
N THR A 359 -42.91 2.32 -12.80
CA THR A 359 -44.23 1.82 -13.22
C THR A 359 -44.77 0.71 -12.33
N LYS A 360 -43.90 -0.18 -11.81
CA LYS A 360 -44.32 -1.32 -10.99
C LYS A 360 -44.34 -1.04 -9.49
N VAL A 361 -43.50 -0.12 -9.00
CA VAL A 361 -43.32 0.12 -7.56
C VAL A 361 -44.14 1.31 -7.07
N LEU A 362 -44.23 2.38 -7.87
CA LEU A 362 -44.89 3.61 -7.43
C LEU A 362 -46.39 3.63 -7.80
N PRO A 363 -47.25 4.21 -6.94
CA PRO A 363 -48.62 4.53 -7.31
C PRO A 363 -48.65 5.47 -8.52
N ASP A 364 -49.54 5.23 -9.47
CA ASP A 364 -49.64 5.98 -10.73
C ASP A 364 -48.33 5.98 -11.56
N GLY A 365 -47.53 4.92 -11.41
CA GLY A 365 -46.21 4.79 -12.02
C GLY A 365 -46.16 5.00 -13.54
N GLU A 366 -47.17 4.58 -14.30
CA GLU A 366 -47.26 4.86 -15.75
C GLU A 366 -47.37 6.36 -16.04
N ALA A 367 -48.19 7.08 -15.28
CA ALA A 367 -48.35 8.52 -15.42
C ALA A 367 -47.11 9.28 -14.93
N LEU A 368 -46.42 8.79 -13.88
CA LEU A 368 -45.15 9.34 -13.41
C LEU A 368 -44.05 9.19 -14.47
N TRP A 369 -43.95 8.03 -15.12
CA TRP A 369 -42.97 7.84 -16.18
C TRP A 369 -43.29 8.70 -17.41
N HIS A 370 -44.57 8.83 -17.78
CA HIS A 370 -45.00 9.74 -18.86
C HIS A 370 -44.59 11.19 -18.57
N TYR A 371 -44.75 11.64 -17.32
CA TYR A 371 -44.25 12.95 -16.88
C TYR A 371 -42.73 13.06 -17.02
N ILE A 372 -41.96 12.07 -16.56
CA ILE A 372 -40.50 12.09 -16.66
C ILE A 372 -40.05 12.20 -18.12
N ALA A 373 -40.60 11.36 -19.01
CA ALA A 373 -40.21 11.32 -20.42
C ALA A 373 -40.65 12.58 -21.20
N THR A 374 -41.86 13.10 -20.96
CA THR A 374 -42.48 14.12 -21.84
C THR A 374 -42.66 15.50 -21.21
N GLY A 375 -42.66 15.59 -19.88
CA GLY A 375 -43.02 16.80 -19.13
C GLY A 375 -44.52 17.08 -19.05
N GLU A 376 -45.38 16.25 -19.64
CA GLU A 376 -46.82 16.40 -19.58
C GLU A 376 -47.41 15.85 -18.26
N GLY A 377 -48.49 16.46 -17.78
CA GLY A 377 -49.20 16.03 -16.56
C GLY A 377 -48.40 16.22 -15.25
N PRO A 378 -47.75 17.38 -15.01
CA PRO A 378 -46.89 17.61 -13.84
C PRO A 378 -47.62 17.45 -12.50
N GLU A 379 -48.94 17.49 -12.45
CA GLU A 379 -49.73 17.25 -11.25
C GLU A 379 -49.59 15.83 -10.68
N VAL A 380 -49.16 14.85 -11.49
CA VAL A 380 -49.00 13.44 -11.04
C VAL A 380 -47.97 13.30 -9.93
N GLN A 381 -46.95 14.16 -9.91
CA GLN A 381 -45.90 14.14 -8.89
C GLN A 381 -46.43 14.44 -7.48
N ASP A 382 -47.60 15.08 -7.35
CA ASP A 382 -48.20 15.42 -6.06
C ASP A 382 -48.79 14.19 -5.35
N ALA A 383 -48.99 13.09 -6.08
CA ALA A 383 -49.41 11.81 -5.51
C ALA A 383 -48.23 10.99 -4.95
N VAL A 384 -46.98 11.34 -5.28
CA VAL A 384 -45.78 10.60 -4.85
C VAL A 384 -45.58 10.73 -3.35
N LYS A 385 -45.41 9.59 -2.68
CA LYS A 385 -45.16 9.51 -1.23
C LYS A 385 -43.84 8.81 -0.96
N LYS A 386 -43.37 8.95 0.28
CA LYS A 386 -42.20 8.21 0.77
C LYS A 386 -42.35 6.71 0.48
N THR A 387 -41.44 6.15 -0.29
CA THR A 387 -41.48 4.76 -0.74
C THR A 387 -40.09 4.13 -0.64
N ASP A 388 -40.04 2.91 -0.11
CA ASP A 388 -38.83 2.09 -0.11
C ASP A 388 -38.70 1.38 -1.47
N LEU A 389 -37.96 2.00 -2.38
CA LEU A 389 -37.79 1.53 -3.76
C LEU A 389 -37.12 0.15 -3.82
N ALA A 390 -36.14 -0.13 -2.95
CA ALA A 390 -35.43 -1.41 -2.93
C ALA A 390 -36.38 -2.55 -2.54
N LYS A 391 -37.12 -2.38 -1.45
CA LYS A 391 -38.13 -3.36 -1.02
C LYS A 391 -39.25 -3.51 -2.04
N GLY A 392 -39.66 -2.41 -2.66
CA GLY A 392 -40.67 -2.37 -3.72
C GLY A 392 -40.25 -3.15 -4.96
N ALA A 393 -39.04 -2.89 -5.46
CA ALA A 393 -38.45 -3.54 -6.62
C ALA A 393 -38.26 -5.05 -6.40
N LYS A 394 -37.77 -5.46 -5.21
CA LYS A 394 -37.67 -6.88 -4.83
C LYS A 394 -39.04 -7.57 -4.84
N LYS A 395 -40.07 -6.92 -4.30
CA LYS A 395 -41.44 -7.46 -4.32
C LYS A 395 -42.02 -7.53 -5.73
N ALA A 396 -41.74 -6.55 -6.57
CA ALA A 396 -42.21 -6.46 -7.95
C ALA A 396 -41.39 -7.29 -8.95
N LYS A 397 -40.25 -7.85 -8.50
CA LYS A 397 -39.27 -8.59 -9.34
C LYS A 397 -38.77 -7.74 -10.52
N CYS A 398 -38.45 -6.48 -10.26
CA CYS A 398 -37.81 -5.62 -11.26
C CYS A 398 -36.35 -6.04 -11.49
N ALA A 399 -35.80 -5.74 -12.67
CA ALA A 399 -34.42 -6.05 -13.02
C ALA A 399 -33.41 -5.45 -12.02
N MET A 400 -33.63 -4.20 -11.58
CA MET A 400 -32.75 -3.50 -10.64
C MET A 400 -32.90 -3.95 -9.17
N ALA A 401 -33.71 -4.97 -8.86
CA ALA A 401 -34.03 -5.29 -7.47
C ALA A 401 -32.81 -5.69 -6.61
N SER A 402 -31.84 -6.41 -7.19
CA SER A 402 -30.57 -6.76 -6.54
C SER A 402 -29.75 -5.51 -6.24
N ASP A 403 -29.58 -4.65 -7.24
CA ASP A 403 -28.69 -3.50 -7.18
C ASP A 403 -29.23 -2.47 -6.18
N LEU A 404 -30.53 -2.20 -6.23
CA LEU A 404 -31.20 -1.32 -5.26
C LEU A 404 -31.11 -1.88 -3.83
N ALA A 405 -31.13 -3.21 -3.64
CA ALA A 405 -31.03 -3.84 -2.33
C ALA A 405 -29.60 -3.85 -1.78
N LEU A 406 -28.62 -4.11 -2.65
CA LEU A 406 -27.19 -4.04 -2.34
C LEU A 406 -26.84 -2.62 -1.89
N GLN A 407 -27.16 -1.62 -2.71
CA GLN A 407 -26.82 -0.23 -2.41
C GLN A 407 -27.52 0.30 -1.14
N ALA A 408 -28.76 -0.12 -0.86
CA ALA A 408 -29.47 0.23 0.37
C ALA A 408 -28.83 -0.35 1.65
N LYS A 409 -27.95 -1.36 1.53
CA LYS A 409 -27.18 -1.94 2.65
C LYS A 409 -25.97 -1.09 3.02
N TYR A 410 -25.28 -0.52 2.03
CA TYR A 410 -24.00 0.17 2.23
C TYR A 410 -24.14 1.69 2.42
N ALA A 411 -25.23 2.31 1.96
CA ALA A 411 -25.42 3.75 2.10
C ALA A 411 -26.90 4.15 2.24
N PRO A 412 -27.18 5.31 2.87
CA PRO A 412 -28.50 5.93 2.77
C PRO A 412 -28.92 6.05 1.30
N MET A 413 -30.21 5.84 1.02
CA MET A 413 -30.78 5.85 -0.34
C MET A 413 -30.40 7.11 -1.14
N GLU A 414 -30.20 8.22 -0.42
CA GLU A 414 -29.82 9.51 -0.97
C GLU A 414 -28.39 9.55 -1.55
N LYS A 415 -27.44 8.76 -1.05
CA LYS A 415 -26.04 8.75 -1.52
C LYS A 415 -25.84 7.96 -2.81
N TRP A 416 -26.55 6.83 -2.98
CA TRP A 416 -26.32 5.95 -4.15
C TRP A 416 -27.26 6.21 -5.33
N ILE A 417 -28.40 6.89 -5.14
CA ILE A 417 -29.26 7.29 -6.27
C ILE A 417 -28.47 8.08 -7.31
N PHE A 418 -27.50 8.91 -6.92
CA PHE A 418 -26.64 9.59 -7.88
C PHE A 418 -25.78 8.62 -8.72
N ARG A 419 -25.21 7.58 -8.08
CA ARG A 419 -24.38 6.56 -8.76
C ARG A 419 -25.17 5.84 -9.85
N GLU A 420 -26.37 5.37 -9.52
CA GLU A 420 -27.27 4.68 -10.45
C GLU A 420 -27.92 5.65 -11.47
N MET A 421 -28.13 6.92 -11.08
CA MET A 421 -28.59 7.96 -11.99
C MET A 421 -27.54 8.42 -12.98
N GLY A 422 -26.24 8.29 -12.68
CA GLY A 422 -25.17 8.73 -13.57
C GLY A 422 -25.27 8.06 -14.94
N ALA A 423 -25.60 6.77 -14.97
CA ALA A 423 -25.80 6.03 -16.22
C ALA A 423 -27.07 6.48 -16.99
N TYR A 424 -28.20 6.65 -16.29
CA TYR A 424 -29.43 7.19 -16.88
C TYR A 424 -29.25 8.63 -17.40
N ALA A 425 -28.52 9.46 -16.68
CA ALA A 425 -28.24 10.84 -17.06
C ALA A 425 -27.36 10.92 -18.30
N LYS A 426 -26.30 10.10 -18.36
CA LYS A 426 -25.47 9.97 -19.57
C LYS A 426 -26.29 9.51 -20.77
N GLU A 427 -27.18 8.53 -20.58
CA GLU A 427 -28.09 8.04 -21.63
C GLU A 427 -29.01 9.16 -22.15
N CYS A 428 -29.67 9.90 -21.25
CA CYS A 428 -30.54 11.01 -21.60
C CYS A 428 -29.80 12.13 -22.37
N LEU A 429 -28.61 12.51 -21.89
CA LEU A 429 -27.80 13.56 -22.50
C LEU A 429 -27.24 13.14 -23.87
N ALA A 430 -26.93 11.86 -24.06
CA ALA A 430 -26.48 11.32 -25.35
C ALA A 430 -27.59 11.33 -26.41
N GLN A 431 -28.85 11.14 -26.01
CA GLN A 431 -30.00 11.18 -26.93
C GLN A 431 -30.35 12.61 -27.36
N ASP A 432 -30.49 13.53 -26.40
CA ASP A 432 -30.73 14.95 -26.65
C ASP A 432 -30.21 15.77 -25.45
N PRO A 433 -29.18 16.61 -25.59
CA PRO A 433 -28.62 17.36 -24.46
C PRO A 433 -29.62 18.30 -23.77
N ILE A 434 -30.58 18.86 -24.52
CA ILE A 434 -31.54 19.85 -23.98
C ILE A 434 -32.72 19.12 -23.34
N LEU A 435 -33.35 18.19 -24.06
CA LEU A 435 -34.48 17.43 -23.53
C LEU A 435 -34.03 16.45 -22.43
N GLY A 436 -32.83 15.91 -22.56
CA GLY A 436 -32.19 15.03 -21.59
C GLY A 436 -31.95 15.71 -20.25
N LYS A 437 -31.44 16.97 -20.25
CA LYS A 437 -31.33 17.78 -19.02
C LYS A 437 -32.67 17.90 -18.29
N GLU A 438 -33.74 18.25 -19.01
CA GLU A 438 -35.07 18.39 -18.42
C GLU A 438 -35.66 17.06 -17.94
N GLN A 439 -35.40 15.97 -18.67
CA GLN A 439 -35.81 14.62 -18.28
C GLN A 439 -35.09 14.14 -17.02
N ILE A 440 -33.79 14.43 -16.87
CA ILE A 440 -33.02 14.14 -15.65
C ILE A 440 -33.63 14.87 -14.46
N PHE A 441 -33.96 16.15 -14.61
CA PHE A 441 -34.59 16.88 -13.52
C PHE A 441 -35.97 16.34 -13.14
N ARG A 442 -36.82 16.01 -14.11
CA ARG A 442 -38.14 15.42 -13.82
C ARG A 442 -38.02 14.07 -13.14
N PHE A 443 -37.03 13.27 -13.55
CA PHE A 443 -36.70 12.02 -12.86
C PHE A 443 -36.31 12.29 -11.40
N TYR A 444 -35.43 13.27 -11.18
CA TYR A 444 -35.01 13.65 -9.84
C TYR A 444 -36.16 14.23 -9.00
N ASP A 445 -37.10 14.98 -9.59
CA ASP A 445 -38.32 15.45 -8.90
C ASP A 445 -39.12 14.28 -8.30
N VAL A 446 -39.27 13.18 -9.05
CA VAL A 446 -39.98 11.98 -8.60
C VAL A 446 -39.18 11.25 -7.52
N MET A 447 -37.87 11.06 -7.73
CA MET A 447 -37.01 10.37 -6.74
C MET A 447 -36.92 11.15 -5.43
N HIS A 448 -36.75 12.47 -5.50
CA HIS A 448 -36.71 13.37 -4.35
C HIS A 448 -37.96 13.23 -3.48
N ARG A 449 -39.15 13.16 -4.10
CA ARG A 449 -40.42 12.93 -3.40
C ARG A 449 -40.54 11.52 -2.83
N CYS A 450 -40.04 10.50 -3.54
CA CYS A 450 -39.98 9.12 -3.03
C CYS A 450 -39.15 9.01 -1.74
N MET A 451 -38.20 9.91 -1.54
CA MET A 451 -37.36 9.97 -0.33
C MET A 451 -37.94 10.90 0.77
N ALA A 452 -39.17 11.41 0.60
CA ALA A 452 -39.76 12.45 1.45
C ALA A 452 -39.02 13.79 1.42
N SER A 453 -38.48 14.14 0.25
CA SER A 453 -37.81 15.41 -0.04
C SER A 453 -36.71 15.73 0.96
N PRO A 454 -35.65 14.89 1.03
CA PRO A 454 -34.47 15.17 1.83
C PRO A 454 -33.73 16.40 1.27
N PRO A 455 -32.81 17.01 2.01
CA PRO A 455 -31.85 17.95 1.42
C PRO A 455 -31.10 17.31 0.26
N ILE A 456 -30.73 18.11 -0.74
CA ILE A 456 -29.77 17.65 -1.75
C ILE A 456 -28.41 17.50 -1.06
N TYR A 457 -27.86 16.29 -1.15
CA TYR A 457 -26.53 15.98 -0.65
C TYR A 457 -25.46 16.55 -1.57
N CYS A 458 -24.29 16.79 -1.00
CA CYS A 458 -23.09 17.25 -1.69
C CYS A 458 -22.71 16.37 -2.89
N GLU A 459 -22.77 15.03 -2.79
CA GLU A 459 -22.43 14.15 -3.92
C GLU A 459 -23.39 14.35 -5.09
N THR A 460 -24.70 14.44 -4.82
CA THR A 460 -25.69 14.69 -5.87
C THR A 460 -25.53 16.07 -6.49
N ARG A 461 -25.20 17.08 -5.67
CA ARG A 461 -24.92 18.44 -6.14
C ARG A 461 -23.70 18.46 -7.04
N ARG A 462 -22.55 17.93 -6.59
CA ARG A 462 -21.32 17.81 -7.37
C ARG A 462 -21.57 17.09 -8.69
N GLY A 463 -22.34 16.01 -8.61
CA GLY A 463 -22.79 15.26 -9.76
C GLY A 463 -23.57 16.06 -10.81
N LEU A 464 -24.59 16.80 -10.38
CA LEU A 464 -25.43 17.59 -11.29
C LEU A 464 -24.77 18.90 -11.78
N VAL A 465 -23.94 19.52 -10.94
CA VAL A 465 -23.32 20.83 -11.17
C VAL A 465 -21.93 20.70 -11.80
N ASP A 466 -21.04 19.94 -11.18
CA ASP A 466 -19.63 19.85 -11.58
C ASP A 466 -19.39 18.73 -12.60
N GLU A 467 -19.95 17.53 -12.39
CA GLU A 467 -19.68 16.36 -13.27
C GLU A 467 -20.53 16.36 -14.55
N LEU A 468 -21.84 16.62 -14.43
CA LEU A 468 -22.77 16.63 -15.57
C LEU A 468 -22.99 18.03 -16.16
N ASN A 469 -22.65 19.09 -15.43
CA ASN A 469 -22.86 20.49 -15.83
C ASN A 469 -24.30 20.78 -16.33
N ILE A 470 -25.30 20.20 -15.66
CA ILE A 470 -26.71 20.34 -16.03
C ILE A 470 -27.46 21.33 -15.14
N ALA A 471 -26.89 21.80 -14.03
CA ALA A 471 -27.52 22.77 -13.15
C ALA A 471 -26.50 23.74 -12.54
N THR A 472 -26.94 24.93 -12.15
CA THR A 472 -26.21 25.71 -11.14
C THR A 472 -26.69 25.38 -9.73
N ASP A 473 -25.90 25.75 -8.73
CA ASP A 473 -26.28 25.62 -7.32
C ASP A 473 -27.58 26.38 -6.99
N GLU A 474 -27.78 27.55 -7.59
CA GLU A 474 -29.00 28.34 -7.44
C GLU A 474 -30.21 27.65 -8.07
N GLU A 475 -30.06 27.07 -9.26
CA GLU A 475 -31.14 26.35 -9.95
C GLU A 475 -31.61 25.15 -9.12
N LEU A 476 -30.68 24.40 -8.50
CA LEU A 476 -31.02 23.29 -7.61
C LEU A 476 -31.70 23.75 -6.33
N GLU A 477 -31.25 24.85 -5.73
CA GLU A 477 -31.85 25.42 -4.52
C GLU A 477 -33.27 25.96 -4.76
N GLU A 478 -33.51 26.56 -5.93
CA GLU A 478 -34.83 27.01 -6.35
C GLU A 478 -35.78 25.84 -6.62
N ARG A 479 -35.28 24.79 -7.28
CA ARG A 479 -36.11 23.63 -7.68
C ARG A 479 -36.44 22.69 -6.51
N PHE A 480 -35.52 22.51 -5.57
CA PHE A 480 -35.70 21.62 -4.42
C PHE A 480 -35.64 22.40 -3.10
N PRO A 481 -36.65 23.24 -2.82
CA PRO A 481 -36.64 24.08 -1.64
C PRO A 481 -36.72 23.21 -0.38
N THR A 482 -35.66 23.24 0.40
CA THR A 482 -35.59 22.57 1.70
C THR A 482 -35.72 23.58 2.81
N THR A 483 -36.29 23.19 3.95
CA THR A 483 -36.34 24.09 5.11
C THR A 483 -34.91 24.39 5.57
N TYR A 484 -34.66 25.62 6.01
CA TYR A 484 -33.36 26.02 6.56
C TYR A 484 -32.86 25.01 7.61
N LYS A 485 -33.78 24.47 8.45
CA LYS A 485 -33.44 23.46 9.46
C LYS A 485 -32.82 22.19 8.86
N LYS A 486 -33.43 21.63 7.82
CA LYS A 486 -32.87 20.44 7.16
C LYS A 486 -31.55 20.76 6.45
N GLN A 487 -31.40 21.97 5.91
CA GLN A 487 -30.11 22.40 5.35
C GLN A 487 -29.03 22.47 6.43
N PHE A 488 -29.33 23.02 7.61
CA PHE A 488 -28.41 23.01 8.75
C PHE A 488 -28.08 21.59 9.25
N GLU A 489 -28.99 20.63 9.15
CA GLU A 489 -28.73 19.24 9.57
C GLU A 489 -27.65 18.53 8.72
N VAL A 490 -27.47 18.92 7.46
CA VAL A 490 -26.53 18.26 6.52
C VAL A 490 -25.17 18.94 6.46
N LEU A 491 -25.08 20.24 6.74
CA LEU A 491 -23.82 20.99 6.67
C LEU A 491 -22.68 20.36 7.50
N PRO A 492 -22.89 19.82 8.72
CA PRO A 492 -21.80 19.21 9.48
C PRO A 492 -21.25 17.93 8.87
N THR A 493 -22.10 17.16 8.19
CA THR A 493 -21.68 15.97 7.43
C THR A 493 -20.81 16.38 6.26
N ASN A 494 -21.20 17.43 5.53
CA ASN A 494 -20.39 17.97 4.42
C ASN A 494 -19.03 18.53 4.90
N VAL A 495 -18.93 18.97 6.15
CA VAL A 495 -17.64 19.40 6.74
C VAL A 495 -16.75 18.20 7.07
N ARG A 496 -17.32 16.99 7.25
CA ARG A 496 -16.60 15.79 7.70
C ARG A 496 -16.15 14.86 6.55
N ASP A 497 -16.94 14.70 5.50
CA ASP A 497 -16.73 13.62 4.52
C ASP A 497 -15.48 13.86 3.61
N TRP A 498 -14.60 12.84 3.54
CA TRP A 498 -13.23 12.80 2.96
C TRP A 498 -13.10 13.33 1.52
N TYR A 499 -14.05 13.03 0.62
CA TYR A 499 -13.94 13.39 -0.80
C TYR A 499 -14.28 14.85 -1.12
N GLN A 500 -14.54 15.69 -0.09
CA GLN A 500 -15.21 16.98 -0.26
C GLN A 500 -14.57 18.12 0.54
N PHE A 501 -13.31 17.98 0.99
CA PHE A 501 -12.61 19.11 1.62
C PHE A 501 -12.49 20.31 0.67
N SER A 502 -12.46 20.06 -0.64
CA SER A 502 -12.62 21.07 -1.69
C SER A 502 -13.96 21.81 -1.61
N ASP A 503 -15.03 21.25 -1.04
CA ASP A 503 -16.33 21.91 -0.91
C ASP A 503 -16.49 22.76 0.35
N LEU A 504 -15.51 22.80 1.26
CA LEU A 504 -15.61 23.62 2.47
C LEU A 504 -15.74 25.10 2.13
N HIS A 505 -15.05 25.58 1.08
CA HIS A 505 -15.16 26.98 0.64
C HIS A 505 -16.56 27.33 0.13
N ARG A 506 -17.37 26.34 -0.28
CA ARG A 506 -18.80 26.51 -0.64
C ARG A 506 -19.71 26.35 0.60
N THR A 507 -19.40 25.38 1.45
CA THR A 507 -20.20 24.97 2.61
C THR A 507 -20.24 26.04 3.71
N LEU A 508 -19.09 26.64 4.08
CA LEU A 508 -19.04 27.62 5.18
C LEU A 508 -19.74 28.96 4.83
N PRO A 509 -19.56 29.56 3.64
CA PRO A 509 -20.38 30.72 3.24
C PRO A 509 -21.87 30.42 3.23
N LYS A 510 -22.28 29.24 2.74
CA LYS A 510 -23.68 28.81 2.76
C LYS A 510 -24.23 28.70 4.18
N PHE A 511 -23.48 28.09 5.10
CA PHE A 511 -23.81 28.04 6.52
C PHE A 511 -24.09 29.45 7.08
N PHE A 512 -23.18 30.40 6.82
CA PHE A 512 -23.31 31.76 7.34
C PHE A 512 -24.48 32.54 6.71
N ARG A 513 -24.69 32.41 5.39
CA ARG A 513 -25.85 32.98 4.68
C ARG A 513 -27.17 32.47 5.27
N LEU A 514 -27.29 31.16 5.44
CA LEU A 514 -28.49 30.54 6.03
C LEU A 514 -28.75 31.02 7.46
N LEU A 515 -27.67 31.25 8.22
CA LEU A 515 -27.76 31.80 9.56
C LEU A 515 -28.28 33.24 9.53
N GLN A 516 -27.75 34.10 8.65
CA GLN A 516 -28.21 35.49 8.53
C GLN A 516 -29.68 35.58 8.11
N GLU A 517 -30.13 34.71 7.22
CA GLU A 517 -31.51 34.67 6.73
C GLU A 517 -32.50 34.14 7.79
N ASN A 518 -32.03 33.31 8.73
CA ASN A 518 -32.88 32.57 9.67
C ASN A 518 -32.42 32.72 11.14
N GLU A 519 -31.73 33.80 11.49
CA GLU A 519 -30.99 33.95 12.76
C GLU A 519 -31.86 33.63 13.98
N LYS A 520 -33.06 34.21 14.06
CA LYS A 520 -33.97 34.03 15.21
C LYS A 520 -34.39 32.58 15.43
N GLN A 521 -34.47 31.81 14.35
CA GLN A 521 -34.92 30.42 14.37
C GLN A 521 -33.75 29.44 14.45
N ALA A 522 -32.60 29.77 13.85
CA ALA A 522 -31.39 28.96 13.84
C ALA A 522 -30.57 29.10 15.12
N ALA A 523 -30.58 30.28 15.77
CA ALA A 523 -29.75 30.53 16.95
C ALA A 523 -30.00 29.54 18.11
N PRO A 524 -31.24 29.22 18.52
CA PRO A 524 -31.46 28.23 19.58
C PRO A 524 -30.88 26.84 19.24
N TYR A 525 -30.93 26.47 17.96
CA TYR A 525 -30.44 25.18 17.48
C TYR A 525 -28.91 25.12 17.45
N LEU A 526 -28.24 26.19 17.03
CA LEU A 526 -26.78 26.27 17.05
C LEU A 526 -26.22 26.47 18.46
N LEU A 527 -26.97 27.11 19.36
CA LEU A 527 -26.62 27.18 20.78
C LEU A 527 -26.57 25.78 21.42
N GLU A 528 -27.40 24.83 20.98
CA GLU A 528 -27.31 23.44 21.41
C GLU A 528 -26.03 22.76 20.89
N TRP A 529 -25.58 23.08 19.67
CA TRP A 529 -24.32 22.55 19.13
C TRP A 529 -23.11 23.07 19.90
N PHE A 530 -23.14 24.34 20.29
CA PHE A 530 -22.07 25.01 21.03
C PHE A 530 -22.19 24.84 22.55
N ALA A 531 -23.21 24.13 23.03
CA ALA A 531 -23.36 23.84 24.45
C ALA A 531 -22.23 22.88 24.89
N LEU A 532 -21.40 23.34 25.83
CA LEU A 532 -20.22 22.65 26.36
C LEU A 532 -20.51 21.32 27.10
N GLU A 533 -21.78 20.95 27.27
CA GLU A 533 -22.12 19.68 27.92
C GLU A 533 -21.70 18.53 27.00
N LYS A 534 -20.76 17.70 27.48
CA LYS A 534 -20.35 16.46 26.81
C LYS A 534 -21.59 15.80 26.22
N PRO A 535 -21.62 15.43 24.92
CA PRO A 535 -22.68 14.56 24.43
C PRO A 535 -22.73 13.39 25.40
N LYS A 536 -23.88 13.23 26.08
CA LYS A 536 -24.07 12.16 27.04
C LYS A 536 -23.69 10.89 26.30
N THR A 537 -22.66 10.21 26.82
CA THR A 537 -22.18 8.91 26.39
C THR A 537 -23.33 8.11 25.78
N GLU A 538 -23.13 7.65 24.54
CA GLU A 538 -24.04 6.87 23.71
C GLU A 538 -25.04 6.01 24.51
N GLU A 539 -26.14 6.61 24.95
CA GLU A 539 -27.34 5.84 25.25
C GLU A 539 -27.83 5.39 23.88
N LYS A 540 -27.45 4.16 23.48
CA LYS A 540 -27.89 3.48 22.26
C LYS A 540 -29.35 3.84 21.96
N GLY A 541 -29.57 4.69 20.96
CA GLY A 541 -30.90 5.06 20.45
C GLY A 541 -31.40 6.49 20.63
N LYS A 542 -30.68 7.41 21.30
CA LYS A 542 -31.04 8.85 21.27
C LYS A 542 -30.24 9.60 20.22
N LYS A 543 -30.94 10.27 19.30
CA LYS A 543 -30.36 11.11 18.23
C LYS A 543 -29.28 12.02 18.82
N THR A 544 -28.04 11.77 18.40
CA THR A 544 -26.86 12.58 18.67
C THR A 544 -27.04 13.99 18.14
N CYS A 545 -26.27 14.95 18.67
CA CYS A 545 -26.07 16.23 18.02
C CYS A 545 -25.72 15.98 16.54
N PRO A 546 -26.39 16.63 15.58
CA PRO A 546 -26.17 16.35 14.15
C PRO A 546 -24.78 16.76 13.67
N ALA A 547 -24.06 17.60 14.43
CA ALA A 547 -22.67 17.94 14.17
C ALA A 547 -21.72 17.12 15.04
N SER A 548 -20.68 16.54 14.43
CA SER A 548 -19.53 16.07 15.20
C SER A 548 -18.85 17.27 15.89
N PRO A 549 -18.26 17.09 17.08
CA PRO A 549 -17.57 18.19 17.77
C PRO A 549 -16.50 18.90 16.92
N PRO A 550 -15.68 18.20 16.09
CA PRO A 550 -14.76 18.85 15.15
C PRO A 550 -15.45 19.76 14.13
N ALA A 551 -16.51 19.28 13.48
CA ALA A 551 -17.25 20.06 12.48
C ALA A 551 -17.92 21.29 13.10
N ALA A 552 -18.49 21.14 14.30
CA ALA A 552 -19.05 22.25 15.07
C ALA A 552 -17.99 23.31 15.40
N ALA A 553 -16.75 22.90 15.72
CA ALA A 553 -15.66 23.82 16.00
C ALA A 553 -15.23 24.63 14.76
N VAL A 554 -15.17 24.00 13.58
CA VAL A 554 -14.89 24.70 12.30
C VAL A 554 -16.00 25.72 11.98
N MET A 555 -17.27 25.35 12.17
CA MET A 555 -18.38 26.29 11.95
C MET A 555 -18.39 27.43 12.97
N ALA A 556 -18.08 27.15 14.24
CA ALA A 556 -17.98 28.15 15.30
C ALA A 556 -16.88 29.17 15.00
N SER A 557 -15.70 28.71 14.55
CA SER A 557 -14.58 29.59 14.23
C SER A 557 -14.90 30.47 13.02
N TYR A 558 -15.53 29.91 11.99
CA TYR A 558 -15.96 30.68 10.82
C TYR A 558 -17.02 31.74 11.16
N LEU A 559 -18.04 31.38 11.93
CA LEU A 559 -19.07 32.31 12.42
C LEU A 559 -18.43 33.48 13.16
N ALA A 560 -17.59 33.19 14.15
CA ALA A 560 -17.00 34.22 15.00
C ALA A 560 -16.08 35.17 14.21
N VAL A 561 -15.38 34.68 13.18
CA VAL A 561 -14.58 35.54 12.28
C VAL A 561 -15.48 36.47 11.46
N ARG A 562 -16.57 35.95 10.89
CA ARG A 562 -17.49 36.74 10.07
C ARG A 562 -18.18 37.82 10.91
N ASP A 563 -18.71 37.47 12.08
CA ASP A 563 -19.34 38.43 12.99
C ASP A 563 -18.35 39.48 13.51
N ASN A 564 -17.10 39.10 13.79
CA ASN A 564 -16.06 40.05 14.18
C ASN A 564 -15.73 41.04 13.05
N ARG A 565 -15.67 40.58 11.79
CA ARG A 565 -15.47 41.44 10.61
C ARG A 565 -16.64 42.41 10.42
N ASP A 566 -17.86 41.93 10.60
CA ASP A 566 -19.08 42.71 10.40
C ASP A 566 -19.48 43.53 11.64
N LYS A 567 -18.75 43.38 12.76
CA LYS A 567 -19.02 43.98 14.07
C LYS A 567 -20.40 43.61 14.63
N ALA A 568 -20.87 42.39 14.33
CA ALA A 568 -22.19 41.87 14.65
C ALA A 568 -22.14 40.86 15.82
N PHE A 569 -21.64 41.27 16.98
CA PHE A 569 -21.52 40.38 18.15
C PHE A 569 -22.88 40.13 18.82
N GLY A 570 -23.36 38.89 18.75
CA GLY A 570 -24.57 38.44 19.43
C GLY A 570 -24.34 37.33 20.47
N ASP A 571 -25.43 36.82 21.04
CA ASP A 571 -25.40 35.69 21.98
C ASP A 571 -24.81 34.43 21.34
N LEU A 572 -25.09 34.21 20.06
CA LEU A 572 -24.58 33.06 19.31
C LEU A 572 -23.07 33.17 19.05
N THR A 573 -22.57 34.34 18.65
CA THR A 573 -21.13 34.61 18.52
C THR A 573 -20.41 34.37 19.86
N THR A 574 -21.02 34.81 20.96
CA THR A 574 -20.49 34.64 22.32
C THR A 574 -20.42 33.15 22.69
N ALA A 575 -21.44 32.37 22.36
CA ALA A 575 -21.45 30.92 22.58
C ALA A 575 -20.42 30.19 21.69
N ALA A 576 -20.31 30.56 20.41
CA ALA A 576 -19.30 30.02 19.51
C ALA A 576 -17.88 30.29 20.02
N MET A 577 -17.60 31.52 20.48
CA MET A 577 -16.32 31.86 21.10
C MET A 577 -16.08 31.06 22.38
N ALA A 578 -17.06 30.93 23.27
CA ALA A 578 -16.94 30.14 24.50
C ALA A 578 -16.69 28.65 24.19
N TYR A 579 -17.33 28.11 23.15
CA TYR A 579 -17.10 26.76 22.66
C TYR A 579 -15.66 26.57 22.17
N LEU A 580 -15.16 27.50 21.35
CA LEU A 580 -13.77 27.49 20.87
C LEU A 580 -12.75 27.63 22.02
N GLU A 581 -13.03 28.49 23.01
CA GLU A 581 -12.15 28.71 24.18
C GLU A 581 -11.98 27.43 25.03
N ASP A 582 -12.98 26.55 25.07
CA ASP A 582 -12.97 25.34 25.89
C ASP A 582 -12.67 24.05 25.10
N TYR A 583 -13.35 23.83 23.97
CA TYR A 583 -13.18 22.63 23.15
C TYR A 583 -11.95 22.73 22.24
N GLY A 584 -11.71 23.88 21.59
CA GLY A 584 -10.66 24.05 20.59
C GLY A 584 -9.25 23.63 21.06
N PRO A 585 -8.76 24.11 22.24
CA PRO A 585 -7.49 23.66 22.80
C PRO A 585 -7.44 22.16 23.09
N ARG A 586 -8.53 21.56 23.57
CA ARG A 586 -8.59 20.12 23.86
C ARG A 586 -8.54 19.32 22.56
N PHE A 587 -9.23 19.78 21.53
CA PHE A 587 -9.25 19.16 20.23
C PHE A 587 -7.88 19.17 19.56
N ILE A 588 -7.20 20.33 19.53
CA ILE A 588 -5.82 20.45 19.03
C ILE A 588 -4.87 19.49 19.75
N LEU A 589 -4.95 19.45 21.08
CA LEU A 589 -4.07 18.60 21.87
C LEU A 589 -4.40 17.11 21.73
N SER A 590 -5.67 16.79 21.46
CA SER A 590 -6.10 15.43 21.11
C SER A 590 -5.56 15.03 19.75
N CYS A 591 -5.61 15.90 18.73
CA CYS A 591 -5.06 15.61 17.39
C CYS A 591 -3.55 15.36 17.48
N LEU A 592 -2.83 16.21 18.20
CA LEU A 592 -1.39 16.03 18.40
C LEU A 592 -1.04 14.80 19.27
N GLY A 593 -1.91 14.45 20.24
CA GLY A 593 -1.65 13.39 21.21
C GLY A 593 -2.12 11.99 20.78
N SER A 594 -3.23 11.90 20.04
CA SER A 594 -3.76 10.64 19.50
C SER A 594 -2.79 10.06 18.48
N GLN A 595 -2.25 10.86 17.57
CA GLN A 595 -1.30 10.38 16.58
C GLN A 595 0.06 9.99 17.19
N GLY A 596 0.51 10.69 18.24
CA GLY A 596 1.64 10.21 19.05
C GLY A 596 1.37 8.92 19.83
N GLN A 597 0.11 8.46 19.89
CA GLN A 597 -0.27 7.13 20.35
C GLN A 597 -0.42 6.15 19.18
N TRP A 598 -1.06 6.55 18.07
CA TRP A 598 -1.30 5.70 16.88
C TRP A 598 -0.03 5.31 16.12
N THR A 599 0.93 6.21 15.86
CA THR A 599 2.22 5.81 15.26
C THR A 599 3.05 4.89 16.15
N LEU A 600 2.70 4.76 17.44
CA LEU A 600 3.29 3.77 18.36
C LEU A 600 2.37 2.56 18.58
N PHE A 601 1.13 2.60 18.09
CA PHE A 601 0.13 1.55 18.25
C PHE A 601 -0.04 0.71 16.98
N ASP A 602 0.20 1.25 15.78
CA ASP A 602 0.16 0.48 14.53
C ASP A 602 1.37 -0.48 14.44
N GLU A 603 2.57 -0.08 14.88
CA GLU A 603 3.68 -1.03 15.15
C GLU A 603 3.26 -2.10 16.18
N TYR A 604 2.47 -1.72 17.20
CA TYR A 604 2.02 -2.64 18.24
C TYR A 604 0.89 -3.60 17.80
N GLU A 605 0.05 -3.22 16.83
CA GLU A 605 -1.00 -4.09 16.27
C GLU A 605 -0.47 -4.96 15.14
N SER A 606 0.41 -4.45 14.28
CA SER A 606 1.10 -5.26 13.26
C SER A 606 2.10 -6.26 13.86
N GLU A 607 2.82 -5.91 14.95
CA GLU A 607 3.68 -6.85 15.67
C GLU A 607 2.95 -7.67 16.74
N LYS A 608 1.65 -7.45 16.96
CA LYS A 608 0.88 -8.24 17.94
C LYS A 608 0.68 -9.68 17.50
N ASP A 609 0.71 -9.89 16.20
CA ASP A 609 0.63 -11.21 15.58
C ASP A 609 2.01 -11.90 15.64
N ALA A 610 3.10 -11.15 15.76
CA ALA A 610 4.45 -11.65 16.03
C ALA A 610 4.78 -11.68 17.55
N VAL A 611 4.53 -12.82 18.18
CA VAL A 611 5.18 -13.32 19.41
C VAL A 611 4.65 -12.86 20.79
N TYR A 612 4.31 -13.87 21.60
CA TYR A 612 3.86 -13.82 23.00
C TYR A 612 4.91 -13.37 24.05
N ASP A 613 5.91 -12.54 23.72
CA ASP A 613 6.92 -12.16 24.72
C ASP A 613 6.43 -11.07 25.68
N THR A 614 6.35 -11.43 26.96
CA THR A 614 5.96 -10.53 28.05
C THR A 614 7.07 -9.52 28.36
N GLU A 615 8.33 -9.83 28.04
CA GLU A 615 9.47 -8.93 28.22
C GLU A 615 9.52 -7.86 27.13
N TYR A 616 9.29 -8.22 25.86
CA TYR A 616 9.06 -7.26 24.77
C TYR A 616 7.91 -6.30 25.09
N ARG A 617 6.74 -6.80 25.49
CA ARG A 617 5.61 -5.94 25.91
C ARG A 617 5.98 -4.98 27.04
N GLN A 618 6.77 -5.42 28.02
CA GLN A 618 7.21 -4.56 29.12
C GLN A 618 8.26 -3.54 28.68
N ASN A 619 9.14 -3.88 27.76
CA ASN A 619 10.15 -2.96 27.23
C ASN A 619 9.53 -1.95 26.25
N HIS A 620 8.61 -2.38 25.40
CA HIS A 620 7.85 -1.52 24.51
C HIS A 620 6.84 -0.65 25.30
N GLN A 621 6.17 -1.16 26.35
CA GLN A 621 5.41 -0.29 27.28
C GLN A 621 6.29 0.73 28.00
N LYS A 622 7.52 0.37 28.38
CA LYS A 622 8.49 1.34 28.93
C LYS A 622 8.88 2.36 27.87
N GLU A 623 8.96 1.98 26.59
CA GLU A 623 9.27 2.86 25.46
C GLU A 623 8.12 3.81 25.15
N ILE A 624 6.87 3.32 25.08
CA ILE A 624 5.64 4.15 25.03
C ILE A 624 5.58 5.12 26.22
N LEU A 625 5.85 4.65 27.44
CA LEU A 625 5.88 5.50 28.64
C LEU A 625 7.01 6.54 28.57
N LYS A 626 8.18 6.17 28.03
CA LYS A 626 9.33 7.06 27.80
C LYS A 626 9.01 8.10 26.72
N ASN A 627 8.30 7.73 25.67
CA ASN A 627 7.84 8.61 24.60
C ASN A 627 6.70 9.53 25.05
N TYR A 628 5.81 9.06 25.93
CA TYR A 628 4.80 9.90 26.59
C TYR A 628 5.42 11.04 27.43
N HIS A 629 6.62 10.83 27.99
CA HIS A 629 7.37 11.90 28.65
C HIS A 629 7.90 12.96 27.67
N HIS A 630 8.10 12.62 26.40
CA HIS A 630 8.55 13.53 25.34
C HIS A 630 7.40 14.36 24.74
N TRP A 631 6.15 13.93 24.89
CA TRP A 631 4.95 14.68 24.49
C TRP A 631 4.61 15.86 25.41
N LYS A 632 4.80 15.70 26.73
CA LYS A 632 4.43 16.72 27.74
C LYS A 632 5.04 18.10 27.48
N PRO A 633 6.29 18.25 27.04
CA PRO A 633 6.87 19.54 26.69
C PRO A 633 6.18 20.24 25.51
N VAL A 634 5.65 19.48 24.54
CA VAL A 634 4.93 20.01 23.35
C VAL A 634 3.54 20.47 23.74
N GLU A 635 2.81 19.63 24.46
CA GLU A 635 1.54 20.03 25.07
C GLU A 635 1.74 21.28 25.94
N HIS A 636 2.81 21.31 26.74
CA HIS A 636 3.15 22.46 27.56
C HIS A 636 3.42 23.69 26.70
N TYR A 637 4.25 23.60 25.65
CA TYR A 637 4.51 24.72 24.73
C TYR A 637 3.25 25.23 24.05
N VAL A 638 2.42 24.34 23.51
CA VAL A 638 1.15 24.71 22.88
C VAL A 638 0.29 25.49 23.87
N ARG A 639 0.15 24.99 25.12
CA ARG A 639 -0.64 25.65 26.19
C ARG A 639 -0.03 26.97 26.69
N THR A 640 1.26 27.01 27.00
CA THR A 640 1.90 28.10 27.75
C THR A 640 2.75 29.03 26.88
N GLY A 641 3.34 28.50 25.81
CA GLY A 641 4.32 29.17 24.97
C GLY A 641 5.73 29.09 25.53
N GLU A 642 5.90 28.37 26.63
CA GLU A 642 7.16 28.15 27.31
C GLU A 642 7.56 26.68 27.15
N PHE A 643 8.86 26.40 27.15
CA PHE A 643 9.38 25.04 27.15
C PHE A 643 10.51 25.00 28.18
N GLU A 644 10.38 24.19 29.24
CA GLU A 644 11.36 23.91 30.31
C GLU A 644 12.66 24.76 30.32
N LYS A 645 12.52 26.09 30.45
CA LYS A 645 13.62 27.09 30.49
C LYS A 645 14.50 27.22 29.22
N LYS A 646 14.03 26.84 28.02
CA LYS A 646 14.65 27.12 26.71
C LYS A 646 13.75 28.05 25.86
N SER A 647 14.34 28.79 24.92
CA SER A 647 13.60 29.64 23.97
C SER A 647 12.70 28.80 23.05
N GLY A 648 11.47 29.25 22.77
CA GLY A 648 10.46 28.48 22.04
C GLY A 648 10.91 27.88 20.69
N GLN A 649 11.84 28.52 19.96
CA GLN A 649 12.35 27.95 18.71
C GLN A 649 13.19 26.67 18.94
N LYS A 650 14.07 26.65 19.95
CA LYS A 650 14.90 25.46 20.26
C LYS A 650 14.10 24.25 20.70
N ALA A 651 12.94 24.50 21.30
CA ALA A 651 11.99 23.47 21.69
C ALA A 651 11.29 22.84 20.49
N LEU A 652 10.92 23.70 19.54
CA LEU A 652 10.28 23.32 18.29
C LEU A 652 11.26 22.59 17.37
N ASP A 653 12.49 23.08 17.27
CA ASP A 653 13.57 22.41 16.54
C ASP A 653 13.83 21.00 17.12
N ALA A 654 13.84 20.87 18.46
CA ALA A 654 14.02 19.57 19.12
C ALA A 654 12.82 18.64 18.92
N PHE A 655 11.62 19.19 18.79
CA PHE A 655 10.40 18.45 18.49
C PHE A 655 10.39 17.94 17.05
N VAL A 656 10.68 18.80 16.07
CA VAL A 656 10.81 18.42 14.66
C VAL A 656 11.91 17.37 14.50
N ALA A 657 13.09 17.59 15.11
CA ALA A 657 14.18 16.61 15.07
C ALA A 657 13.83 15.27 15.76
N TYR A 658 12.93 15.28 16.75
CA TYR A 658 12.42 14.06 17.36
C TYR A 658 11.44 13.35 16.43
N PHE A 659 10.45 14.06 15.89
CA PHE A 659 9.50 13.49 14.92
C PHE A 659 10.21 12.89 13.70
N ASN A 660 11.18 13.60 13.12
CA ASN A 660 11.99 13.10 12.00
C ASN A 660 12.85 11.87 12.33
N ARG A 661 13.04 11.55 13.62
CA ARG A 661 13.81 10.40 14.06
C ARG A 661 12.95 9.14 14.23
N TYR A 662 11.65 9.29 14.46
CA TYR A 662 10.75 8.20 14.85
C TYR A 662 9.51 8.08 13.98
N ALA A 663 9.20 9.05 13.11
CA ALA A 663 8.30 8.79 12.01
C ALA A 663 9.04 7.85 11.07
N GLU A 664 8.45 6.70 10.75
CA GLU A 664 8.84 5.96 9.54
C GLU A 664 8.77 6.97 8.40
N ILE A 665 9.95 7.29 7.87
CA ILE A 665 10.05 8.07 6.66
C ILE A 665 9.73 7.06 5.58
N ASP A 666 8.44 6.89 5.33
CA ASP A 666 7.95 6.27 4.12
C ASP A 666 8.60 7.00 2.92
N ASP A 667 8.99 6.26 1.89
CA ASP A 667 9.79 6.76 0.76
C ASP A 667 9.07 7.87 -0.04
N ASP A 668 7.78 8.09 0.24
CA ASP A 668 6.91 9.14 -0.29
C ASP A 668 7.12 10.55 0.32
N GLU A 669 8.36 11.06 0.35
CA GLU A 669 8.63 12.44 0.75
C GLU A 669 8.09 13.47 -0.28
N ILE A 670 7.30 14.46 0.19
CA ILE A 670 6.77 15.55 -0.66
C ILE A 670 7.89 16.56 -1.06
N ALA A 671 8.95 16.66 -0.26
CA ALA A 671 10.13 17.52 -0.45
C ALA A 671 11.32 17.01 0.37
N LYS A 672 12.57 17.26 -0.09
CA LYS A 672 13.86 16.89 0.55
C LYS A 672 14.01 17.27 2.05
N HIS A 673 13.12 18.13 2.54
CA HIS A 673 13.11 18.63 3.93
C HIS A 673 11.75 18.47 4.62
N GLN A 674 10.84 17.67 4.05
CA GLN A 674 9.51 17.39 4.59
C GLN A 674 9.24 15.88 4.52
N PRO A 675 9.66 15.16 5.58
CA PRO A 675 9.27 13.77 5.78
C PRO A 675 7.75 13.60 5.69
N ARG A 676 7.28 12.43 5.24
CA ARG A 676 5.88 12.07 5.37
C ARG A 676 5.56 11.89 6.85
N TYR A 677 4.84 12.83 7.45
CA TYR A 677 4.34 12.66 8.82
C TYR A 677 2.95 12.02 8.76
N GLY A 678 2.78 10.82 9.29
CA GLY A 678 1.48 10.14 9.43
C GLY A 678 0.40 11.02 10.07
N TRP A 679 0.78 11.87 11.04
CA TRP A 679 -0.13 12.86 11.66
C TRP A 679 -0.75 13.86 10.66
N ILE A 680 -0.05 14.14 9.55
CA ILE A 680 -0.53 15.02 8.47
C ILE A 680 -0.87 14.16 7.24
N ASP A 681 -0.94 12.83 7.35
CA ASP A 681 -1.21 11.95 6.22
C ASP A 681 -2.70 11.76 5.89
N GLY A 682 -2.99 11.77 4.59
CA GLY A 682 -4.34 11.65 4.05
C GLY A 682 -5.29 12.81 4.41
N SER A 683 -6.19 13.12 3.48
CA SER A 683 -7.25 14.12 3.62
C SER A 683 -8.41 13.70 4.55
N GLN A 684 -8.15 12.85 5.54
CA GLN A 684 -9.18 12.16 6.33
C GLN A 684 -9.38 12.65 7.76
N ASP A 685 -8.49 13.49 8.29
CA ASP A 685 -8.32 13.50 9.73
C ASP A 685 -8.90 14.71 10.46
N GLU A 686 -9.30 14.47 11.71
CA GLU A 686 -9.57 15.48 12.72
C GLU A 686 -8.49 16.57 12.76
N THR A 687 -7.25 16.24 12.41
CA THR A 687 -6.12 17.14 12.23
C THR A 687 -6.36 18.24 11.20
N THR A 688 -6.92 17.94 10.03
CA THR A 688 -7.24 18.95 9.01
C THR A 688 -8.36 19.88 9.51
N LEU A 689 -9.40 19.33 10.13
CA LEU A 689 -10.44 20.14 10.77
C LEU A 689 -9.87 21.02 11.89
N ALA A 690 -8.89 20.52 12.65
CA ALA A 690 -8.19 21.28 13.67
C ALA A 690 -7.38 22.43 13.05
N MET A 691 -6.72 22.21 11.90
CA MET A 691 -6.00 23.26 11.17
C MET A 691 -6.94 24.33 10.62
N VAL A 692 -8.04 23.94 9.96
CA VAL A 692 -9.05 24.89 9.47
C VAL A 692 -9.66 25.67 10.62
N MET A 693 -10.04 24.99 11.71
CA MET A 693 -10.54 25.63 12.92
C MET A 693 -9.52 26.64 13.47
N ALA A 694 -8.26 26.23 13.61
CA ALA A 694 -7.19 27.08 14.12
C ALA A 694 -6.94 28.29 13.22
N TYR A 695 -6.94 28.11 11.91
CA TYR A 695 -6.76 29.18 10.93
C TYR A 695 -7.82 30.27 11.05
N TRP A 696 -9.08 29.89 11.24
CA TRP A 696 -10.13 30.87 11.50
C TRP A 696 -10.03 31.46 12.92
N ALA A 697 -9.76 30.64 13.94
CA ALA A 697 -9.66 31.09 15.32
C ALA A 697 -8.59 32.19 15.53
N VAL A 698 -7.43 32.09 14.85
CA VAL A 698 -6.36 33.10 14.95
C VAL A 698 -6.75 34.48 14.39
N LYS A 699 -7.81 34.55 13.58
CA LYS A 699 -8.35 35.80 13.03
C LYS A 699 -9.36 36.49 13.94
N ILE A 700 -9.59 35.95 15.15
CA ILE A 700 -10.50 36.51 16.16
C ILE A 700 -9.65 37.12 17.30
N PRO A 701 -9.34 38.43 17.27
CA PRO A 701 -8.42 39.03 18.25
C PRO A 701 -8.92 38.97 19.70
N SER A 702 -10.23 38.84 19.89
CA SER A 702 -10.90 38.77 21.19
C SER A 702 -10.97 37.35 21.79
N LEU A 703 -10.60 36.31 21.03
CA LEU A 703 -10.69 34.92 21.49
C LEU A 703 -9.63 34.65 22.57
N LYS A 704 -10.06 34.20 23.77
CA LYS A 704 -9.09 33.82 24.80
C LYS A 704 -8.35 32.56 24.36
N GLY A 705 -7.04 32.53 24.62
CA GLY A 705 -6.20 31.41 24.21
C GLY A 705 -5.91 31.34 22.71
N VAL A 706 -6.14 32.42 21.95
CA VAL A 706 -5.81 32.50 20.51
C VAL A 706 -4.37 32.06 20.18
N GLU A 707 -3.43 32.27 21.11
CA GLU A 707 -2.04 31.84 20.97
C GLU A 707 -1.87 30.31 20.84
N ILE A 708 -2.77 29.51 21.41
CA ILE A 708 -2.73 28.05 21.29
C ILE A 708 -2.90 27.64 19.83
N PHE A 709 -3.90 28.21 19.15
CA PHE A 709 -4.18 27.98 17.74
C PHE A 709 -3.03 28.47 16.85
N ARG A 710 -2.43 29.63 17.16
CA ARG A 710 -1.29 30.16 16.42
C ARG A 710 -0.06 29.25 16.55
N ARG A 711 0.24 28.77 17.76
CA ARG A 711 1.36 27.85 17.99
C ARG A 711 1.13 26.51 17.31
N PHE A 712 -0.10 26.00 17.31
CA PHE A 712 -0.46 24.79 16.59
C PHE A 712 -0.18 24.91 15.08
N LEU A 713 -0.70 25.96 14.44
CA LEU A 713 -0.41 26.21 13.01
C LEU A 713 1.08 26.39 12.76
N LYS A 714 1.80 27.07 13.68
CA LYS A 714 3.25 27.24 13.56
C LYS A 714 3.98 25.90 13.60
N ILE A 715 3.58 24.99 14.48
CA ILE A 715 4.13 23.63 14.53
C ILE A 715 3.84 22.91 13.21
N ALA A 716 2.58 22.92 12.75
CA ALA A 716 2.18 22.26 11.52
C ALA A 716 2.97 22.78 10.30
N PHE A 717 3.07 24.11 10.14
CA PHE A 717 3.84 24.74 9.06
C PHE A 717 5.36 24.52 9.19
N GLN A 718 5.90 24.29 10.39
CA GLN A 718 7.33 23.98 10.52
C GLN A 718 7.65 22.52 10.26
N MET A 719 6.66 21.63 10.43
CA MET A 719 6.82 20.22 10.11
C MET A 719 6.59 19.95 8.62
N ALA A 720 5.41 20.29 8.10
CA ALA A 720 5.01 19.94 6.73
C ALA A 720 4.27 21.10 6.03
N PRO A 721 4.93 22.23 5.79
CA PRO A 721 4.25 23.41 5.28
C PRO A 721 3.55 23.18 3.92
N MET A 722 4.08 22.34 3.04
CA MET A 722 3.43 22.01 1.76
C MET A 722 2.05 21.39 1.98
N LYS A 723 2.01 20.37 2.85
CA LYS A 723 0.81 19.61 3.12
C LYS A 723 -0.22 20.45 3.88
N VAL A 724 0.25 21.28 4.81
CA VAL A 724 -0.62 22.26 5.49
C VAL A 724 -1.22 23.26 4.50
N ILE A 725 -0.45 23.78 3.53
CA ILE A 725 -1.01 24.68 2.50
C ILE A 725 -2.03 23.94 1.63
N SER A 726 -1.72 22.73 1.16
CA SER A 726 -2.65 21.89 0.37
C SER A 726 -3.95 21.63 1.14
N GLN A 727 -3.86 21.30 2.42
CA GLN A 727 -5.03 21.08 3.27
C GLN A 727 -5.84 22.38 3.51
N LEU A 728 -5.18 23.53 3.59
CA LEU A 728 -5.84 24.82 3.72
C LEU A 728 -6.34 25.38 2.37
N SER A 729 -5.85 24.89 1.22
CA SER A 729 -6.21 25.44 -0.10
C SER A 729 -7.68 25.17 -0.44
N GLY A 730 -8.22 24.01 -0.05
CA GLY A 730 -9.65 23.71 -0.16
C GLY A 730 -10.58 24.71 0.56
N MET A 731 -10.01 25.52 1.46
CA MET A 731 -10.71 26.56 2.22
C MET A 731 -10.35 27.99 1.79
N LEU A 732 -9.32 28.14 0.98
CA LEU A 732 -8.79 29.41 0.52
C LEU A 732 -8.81 29.35 -1.00
N PRO A 733 -9.95 29.67 -1.66
CA PRO A 733 -10.06 29.62 -3.13
C PRO A 733 -8.99 30.44 -3.83
N ALA A 734 -8.49 31.47 -3.15
CA ALA A 734 -7.34 32.26 -3.56
C ALA A 734 -6.06 31.46 -3.74
N LEU A 735 -5.90 30.30 -3.10
CA LEU A 735 -4.79 29.35 -3.26
C LEU A 735 -5.04 28.31 -4.35
N GLU A 736 -6.28 28.13 -4.78
CA GLU A 736 -6.67 27.25 -5.89
C GLU A 736 -6.64 28.00 -7.23
N ASN A 737 -7.01 29.29 -7.22
CA ASN A 737 -7.07 30.12 -8.41
C ASN A 737 -5.76 30.90 -8.63
N ILE A 738 -4.82 30.29 -9.36
CA ILE A 738 -3.53 30.88 -9.72
C ILE A 738 -3.68 32.07 -10.68
N ASP A 739 -4.84 32.23 -11.33
CA ASP A 739 -5.07 33.31 -12.30
C ASP A 739 -5.20 34.70 -11.62
N ASP A 740 -5.54 34.76 -10.32
CA ASP A 740 -5.55 36.00 -9.52
C ASP A 740 -4.35 36.05 -8.56
N MET A 741 -3.19 36.34 -9.15
CA MET A 741 -1.92 36.40 -8.42
C MET A 741 -1.92 37.40 -7.25
N GLU A 742 -2.64 38.52 -7.32
CA GLU A 742 -2.66 39.49 -6.22
C GLU A 742 -3.37 38.91 -4.99
N LEU A 743 -4.56 38.32 -5.20
CA LEU A 743 -5.33 37.67 -4.15
C LEU A 743 -4.60 36.44 -3.58
N PHE A 744 -3.91 35.70 -4.44
CA PHE A 744 -3.05 34.58 -4.08
C PHE A 744 -1.91 35.04 -3.15
N MET A 745 -1.15 36.07 -3.55
CA MET A 745 -0.03 36.64 -2.77
C MET A 745 -0.46 37.20 -1.42
N ASP A 746 -1.61 37.85 -1.37
CA ASP A 746 -2.19 38.38 -0.13
C ASP A 746 -2.57 37.24 0.83
N THR A 747 -3.14 36.16 0.27
CA THR A 747 -3.52 34.98 1.05
C THR A 747 -2.30 34.31 1.65
N LEU A 748 -1.22 34.13 0.89
CA LEU A 748 0.02 33.56 1.42
C LEU A 748 0.74 34.49 2.40
N SER A 749 0.74 35.80 2.16
CA SER A 749 1.27 36.78 3.11
C SER A 749 0.54 36.71 4.45
N SER A 750 -0.74 36.34 4.45
CA SER A 750 -1.51 36.12 5.67
C SER A 750 -1.11 34.86 6.45
N LEU A 751 -0.44 33.89 5.81
CA LEU A 751 0.06 32.65 6.43
C LEU A 751 1.47 32.81 7.02
N LYS A 752 2.30 33.74 6.53
CA LYS A 752 3.66 33.99 7.07
C LYS A 752 3.67 34.19 8.61
N PRO A 753 2.78 35.02 9.22
CA PRO A 753 2.73 35.16 10.68
C PRO A 753 2.29 33.90 11.44
N LEU A 754 1.73 32.92 10.75
CA LEU A 754 1.26 31.66 11.30
C LEU A 754 2.33 30.56 11.26
N GLY A 755 3.50 30.84 10.67
CA GLY A 755 4.64 29.91 10.62
C GLY A 755 5.02 29.44 9.23
N LEU A 756 4.32 29.87 8.17
CA LEU A 756 4.72 29.55 6.81
C LEU A 756 6.06 30.21 6.47
N GLU A 757 7.08 29.39 6.24
CA GLU A 757 8.38 29.84 5.75
C GLU A 757 8.32 30.22 4.26
N GLU A 758 9.15 31.18 3.86
CA GLU A 758 9.17 31.76 2.51
C GLU A 758 9.58 30.77 1.42
N ASP A 759 10.27 29.71 1.79
CA ASP A 759 10.78 28.67 0.89
C ASP A 759 9.79 27.53 0.68
N ALA A 760 9.06 27.16 1.72
CA ALA A 760 7.90 26.28 1.61
C ALA A 760 6.79 26.93 0.77
N TYR A 761 6.68 28.26 0.83
CA TYR A 761 5.83 29.05 -0.06
C TYR A 761 6.14 28.79 -1.55
N TRP A 762 7.42 28.73 -1.96
CA TRP A 762 7.79 28.57 -3.37
C TRP A 762 7.78 27.11 -3.81
N SER A 763 8.11 26.21 -2.89
CA SER A 763 7.91 24.77 -3.07
C SER A 763 6.43 24.49 -3.35
N TYR A 764 5.54 25.15 -2.58
CA TYR A 764 4.11 25.43 -2.82
C TYR A 764 3.69 25.43 -4.29
N GLN A 765 4.15 26.51 -4.88
CA GLN A 765 3.90 26.93 -6.25
C GLN A 765 4.36 25.89 -7.25
N LEU A 766 5.61 25.44 -7.10
CA LEU A 766 6.19 24.51 -8.05
C LEU A 766 5.51 23.13 -8.00
N TYR A 767 5.05 22.71 -6.82
CA TYR A 767 4.27 21.48 -6.65
C TYR A 767 2.93 21.55 -7.37
N ARG A 768 2.07 22.53 -7.06
CA ARG A 768 0.70 22.61 -7.62
C ARG A 768 0.70 22.76 -9.14
N ILE A 769 1.64 23.54 -9.66
CA ILE A 769 1.78 23.73 -11.10
C ILE A 769 2.19 22.43 -11.81
N TYR A 770 2.85 21.51 -11.11
CA TYR A 770 3.28 20.21 -11.64
C TYR A 770 2.23 19.10 -11.43
N ASP A 771 1.45 19.17 -10.35
CA ASP A 771 0.52 18.11 -9.89
C ASP A 771 -0.89 18.20 -10.52
N ASP A 772 -1.32 19.36 -11.03
CA ASP A 772 -2.60 19.53 -11.76
C ASP A 772 -2.54 18.89 -13.17
N GLY A 773 -2.28 17.57 -13.22
CA GLY A 773 -2.79 16.57 -14.18
C GLY A 773 -2.43 16.66 -15.67
N ASP A 774 -2.40 17.84 -16.29
CA ASP A 774 -2.44 17.96 -17.75
C ASP A 774 -1.07 18.31 -18.38
N VAL A 775 0.00 18.36 -17.59
CA VAL A 775 1.35 18.72 -18.10
C VAL A 775 2.05 17.53 -18.76
N TYR A 776 1.62 16.29 -18.48
CA TYR A 776 2.19 15.08 -19.08
C TYR A 776 1.87 14.93 -20.57
N ASP A 777 0.76 15.50 -21.05
CA ASP A 777 0.24 15.34 -22.43
C ASP A 777 0.52 16.55 -23.35
N ILE A 778 1.36 17.50 -22.92
CA ILE A 778 1.68 18.66 -23.74
C ILE A 778 2.59 18.23 -24.89
N ASP A 779 2.03 18.08 -26.09
CA ASP A 779 2.76 17.96 -27.35
C ASP A 779 3.59 19.25 -27.57
N PRO A 780 4.93 19.20 -27.44
CA PRO A 780 5.78 20.37 -27.58
C PRO A 780 5.79 20.96 -29.00
N GLU A 781 5.25 20.24 -30.00
CA GLU A 781 5.04 20.77 -31.35
C GLU A 781 3.81 21.69 -31.45
N ARG A 782 2.99 21.81 -30.39
CA ARG A 782 1.78 22.67 -30.33
C ARG A 782 1.78 23.67 -29.15
N PRO A 783 2.71 24.63 -29.10
CA PRO A 783 2.79 25.64 -28.03
C PRO A 783 1.60 26.60 -27.92
N GLY A 784 0.57 26.48 -28.78
CA GLY A 784 -0.65 27.29 -28.75
C GLY A 784 -1.69 26.83 -27.71
N ASP A 785 -1.53 25.63 -27.14
CA ASP A 785 -2.51 25.03 -26.22
C ASP A 785 -2.14 25.24 -24.74
N LEU A 786 -1.07 26.00 -24.45
CA LEU A 786 -0.64 26.31 -23.09
C LEU A 786 -1.57 27.33 -22.41
N SER A 787 -2.05 27.01 -21.22
CA SER A 787 -2.76 27.94 -20.34
C SER A 787 -1.85 29.10 -19.88
N ALA A 788 -2.44 30.21 -19.45
CA ALA A 788 -1.68 31.36 -18.94
C ALA A 788 -0.80 30.99 -17.73
N ALA A 789 -1.27 30.07 -16.88
CA ALA A 789 -0.52 29.54 -15.74
C ALA A 789 0.70 28.69 -16.20
N GLN A 790 0.53 27.85 -17.23
CA GLN A 790 1.62 27.05 -17.81
C GLN A 790 2.68 27.94 -18.50
N LEU A 791 2.26 29.02 -19.15
CA LEU A 791 3.16 30.00 -19.75
C LEU A 791 3.91 30.81 -18.68
N HIS A 792 3.25 31.15 -17.57
CA HIS A 792 3.86 31.81 -16.43
C HIS A 792 4.88 30.90 -15.73
N TYR A 793 4.59 29.59 -15.62
CA TYR A 793 5.52 28.58 -15.13
C TYR A 793 6.79 28.50 -15.94
N LEU A 794 6.69 28.35 -17.27
CA LEU A 794 7.86 28.33 -18.16
C LEU A 794 8.67 29.63 -18.03
N GLN A 795 8.02 30.78 -17.82
CA GLN A 795 8.70 32.05 -17.57
C GLN A 795 9.42 32.07 -16.21
N LEU A 796 8.78 31.66 -15.11
CA LEU A 796 9.39 31.58 -13.78
C LEU A 796 10.58 30.61 -13.77
N LEU A 797 10.45 29.48 -14.46
CA LEU A 797 11.54 28.53 -14.68
C LEU A 797 12.68 29.17 -15.45
N THR A 798 12.38 29.79 -16.60
CA THR A 798 13.38 30.48 -17.43
C THR A 798 14.14 31.55 -16.61
N LEU A 799 13.43 32.30 -15.76
CA LEU A 799 14.01 33.33 -14.91
C LEU A 799 14.90 32.78 -13.79
N TYR A 800 14.56 31.61 -13.24
CA TYR A 800 15.41 30.89 -12.30
C TYR A 800 16.69 30.36 -12.99
N LEU A 801 16.55 29.81 -14.20
CA LEU A 801 17.62 29.12 -14.93
C LEU A 801 18.66 30.04 -15.60
N GLN A 802 18.27 31.23 -16.07
CA GLN A 802 19.10 32.03 -17.00
C GLN A 802 20.05 33.05 -16.35
N GLY A 803 20.03 33.24 -15.03
CA GLY A 803 20.82 34.30 -14.40
C GLY A 803 20.48 35.74 -14.89
N THR A 804 21.30 36.73 -14.55
CA THR A 804 20.95 38.17 -14.70
C THR A 804 20.88 38.71 -16.14
N ALA A 805 21.53 38.08 -17.12
CA ALA A 805 21.79 38.70 -18.42
C ALA A 805 20.62 38.61 -19.44
N PRO A 806 19.90 37.48 -19.58
CA PRO A 806 18.79 37.38 -20.55
C PRO A 806 17.46 37.96 -20.05
N ALA A 807 17.25 38.02 -18.73
CA ALA A 807 15.98 38.43 -18.13
C ALA A 807 15.57 39.89 -18.37
N GLN A 808 16.52 40.79 -18.68
CA GLN A 808 16.22 42.16 -19.07
C GLN A 808 15.51 42.26 -20.43
N ALA A 809 15.61 41.23 -21.28
CA ALA A 809 14.87 41.13 -22.54
C ALA A 809 13.42 40.67 -22.33
N MET A 810 13.17 39.76 -21.37
CA MET A 810 11.82 39.32 -20.98
C MET A 810 11.01 40.43 -20.29
N LYS A 811 11.66 41.29 -19.49
CA LYS A 811 11.02 42.45 -18.85
C LYS A 811 10.43 43.47 -19.85
N LYS A 812 10.88 43.44 -21.11
CA LYS A 812 10.33 44.30 -22.18
C LYS A 812 9.15 43.67 -22.93
N SER A 813 8.87 42.38 -22.74
CA SER A 813 7.90 41.62 -23.53
C SER A 813 6.75 41.04 -22.71
N SER A 814 6.88 40.91 -21.39
CA SER A 814 5.79 40.43 -20.52
C SER A 814 5.18 41.56 -19.67
N PRO A 815 3.88 41.89 -19.86
CA PRO A 815 3.18 42.91 -19.07
C PRO A 815 2.89 42.50 -17.62
N TYR A 816 3.28 41.28 -17.21
CA TYR A 816 2.96 40.70 -15.90
C TYR A 816 4.10 40.79 -14.87
N LEU A 817 5.23 41.42 -15.20
CA LEU A 817 6.43 41.51 -14.33
C LEU A 817 6.67 42.92 -13.75
N ASP A 818 5.67 43.49 -13.08
CA ASP A 818 5.79 44.80 -12.41
C ASP A 818 6.46 44.74 -11.02
N ALA A 819 6.58 43.54 -10.42
CA ALA A 819 7.29 43.35 -9.16
C ALA A 819 8.83 43.49 -9.33
N PRO A 820 9.57 43.89 -8.27
CA PRO A 820 11.02 44.01 -8.32
C PRO A 820 11.66 42.63 -8.55
N PHE A 821 12.03 42.40 -9.81
CA PHE A 821 12.70 41.22 -10.37
C PHE A 821 13.73 40.52 -9.44
N ASP A 822 14.53 41.30 -8.72
CA ASP A 822 15.57 40.77 -7.84
C ASP A 822 15.01 40.08 -6.58
N ALA A 823 13.82 40.49 -6.11
CA ALA A 823 13.13 39.85 -4.99
C ALA A 823 12.60 38.46 -5.39
N ILE A 824 11.81 38.39 -6.46
CA ILE A 824 11.24 37.13 -6.99
C ILE A 824 12.34 36.12 -7.32
N ARG A 825 13.48 36.57 -7.88
CA ARG A 825 14.59 35.70 -8.22
C ARG A 825 15.31 35.10 -7.00
N SER A 826 15.56 35.91 -5.97
CA SER A 826 16.17 35.41 -4.73
C SER A 826 15.28 34.39 -4.04
N GLU A 827 13.99 34.64 -4.10
CA GLU A 827 12.92 33.89 -3.48
C GLU A 827 12.65 32.54 -4.18
N LEU A 828 12.49 32.53 -5.52
CA LEU A 828 12.40 31.32 -6.35
C LEU A 828 13.61 30.41 -6.16
N ARG A 829 14.82 30.97 -6.05
CA ARG A 829 16.03 30.18 -5.87
C ARG A 829 15.98 29.33 -4.62
N ILE A 830 15.41 29.84 -3.53
CA ILE A 830 15.32 29.11 -2.26
C ILE A 830 14.28 27.99 -2.37
N GLY A 831 13.13 28.24 -3.02
CA GLY A 831 12.09 27.22 -3.23
C GLY A 831 12.52 26.06 -4.11
N VAL A 832 13.18 26.37 -5.25
CA VAL A 832 13.63 25.34 -6.19
C VAL A 832 14.67 24.40 -5.56
N HIS A 833 15.55 24.92 -4.69
CA HIS A 833 16.53 24.09 -3.96
C HIS A 833 15.91 23.17 -2.88
N ARG A 834 14.62 23.35 -2.54
CA ARG A 834 13.91 22.52 -1.55
C ARG A 834 12.97 21.48 -2.16
N LEU A 835 12.73 21.49 -3.48
CA LEU A 835 11.97 20.43 -4.14
C LEU A 835 12.67 19.07 -4.04
N PRO A 836 11.90 17.95 -4.05
CA PRO A 836 12.48 16.63 -4.27
C PRO A 836 13.38 16.65 -5.50
N ARG A 837 14.51 15.96 -5.42
CA ARG A 837 15.53 15.99 -6.47
C ARG A 837 14.95 15.45 -7.78
N ARG A 838 14.12 14.41 -7.69
CA ARG A 838 13.35 13.84 -8.81
C ARG A 838 12.52 14.87 -9.55
N ARG A 839 11.73 15.66 -8.81
CA ARG A 839 10.88 16.70 -9.39
C ARG A 839 11.70 17.82 -9.99
N LEU A 840 12.73 18.28 -9.28
CA LEU A 840 13.66 19.31 -9.76
C LEU A 840 14.29 18.95 -11.12
N MET A 841 14.69 17.71 -11.29
CA MET A 841 15.27 17.20 -12.54
C MET A 841 14.23 17.02 -13.65
N LYS A 842 13.00 16.57 -13.36
CA LYS A 842 11.91 16.55 -14.36
C LYS A 842 11.59 17.97 -14.85
N ILE A 843 11.56 18.92 -13.94
CA ILE A 843 11.43 20.36 -14.21
C ILE A 843 12.58 20.84 -15.11
N TYR A 844 13.83 20.52 -14.77
CA TYR A 844 15.00 20.88 -15.58
C TYR A 844 14.98 20.22 -16.97
N ARG A 845 14.59 18.94 -17.10
CA ARG A 845 14.44 18.21 -18.37
C ARG A 845 13.41 18.88 -19.28
N HIS A 846 12.23 19.19 -18.74
CA HIS A 846 11.18 19.89 -19.49
C HIS A 846 11.67 21.27 -19.92
N ALA A 847 12.42 21.99 -19.06
CA ALA A 847 13.05 23.25 -19.42
C ALA A 847 14.08 23.11 -20.55
N THR A 848 14.96 22.09 -20.50
CA THR A 848 15.96 21.82 -21.54
C THR A 848 15.29 21.53 -22.88
N ARG A 849 14.20 20.74 -22.87
CA ARG A 849 13.44 20.39 -24.08
C ARG A 849 12.71 21.60 -24.67
N VAL A 850 12.07 22.44 -23.84
CA VAL A 850 11.29 23.61 -24.29
C VAL A 850 12.17 24.81 -24.66
N LEU A 851 13.25 25.07 -23.92
CA LEU A 851 14.10 26.25 -24.08
C LEU A 851 15.38 25.99 -24.90
N GLY A 852 15.67 24.72 -25.20
CA GLY A 852 16.93 24.24 -25.77
C GLY A 852 18.05 24.14 -24.74
N SER A 853 19.12 23.39 -25.07
CA SER A 853 20.28 23.22 -24.19
C SER A 853 20.98 24.56 -23.91
N GLN A 854 20.92 25.03 -22.66
CA GLN A 854 21.74 26.14 -22.19
C GLN A 854 22.90 25.61 -21.36
N GLU A 855 24.14 26.05 -21.62
CA GLU A 855 25.36 25.56 -20.94
C GLU A 855 25.26 25.56 -19.40
N GLY A 856 24.55 26.54 -18.82
CA GLY A 856 24.34 26.62 -17.36
C GLY A 856 23.39 25.55 -16.80
N LEU A 857 22.47 25.04 -17.63
CA LEU A 857 21.52 24.00 -17.27
C LEU A 857 22.19 22.63 -17.27
N THR A 858 22.98 22.33 -18.31
CA THR A 858 23.79 21.11 -18.41
C THR A 858 24.81 21.01 -17.27
N ALA A 859 25.42 22.12 -16.83
CA ALA A 859 26.41 22.10 -15.74
C ALA A 859 25.83 21.74 -14.36
N GLU A 860 24.61 22.21 -14.03
CA GLU A 860 23.94 21.80 -12.78
C GLU A 860 23.39 20.37 -12.88
N LEU A 861 22.90 19.95 -14.05
CA LEU A 861 22.51 18.56 -14.30
C LEU A 861 23.71 17.61 -14.14
N ASP A 862 24.87 17.95 -14.72
CA ASP A 862 26.13 17.21 -14.57
C ASP A 862 26.53 17.10 -13.09
N LYS A 863 26.53 18.22 -12.37
CA LYS A 863 26.85 18.23 -10.93
C LYS A 863 25.89 17.38 -10.12
N MET A 864 24.60 17.43 -10.42
CA MET A 864 23.61 16.62 -9.72
C MET A 864 23.79 15.13 -10.04
N ALA A 865 24.02 14.76 -11.29
CA ALA A 865 24.29 13.37 -11.65
C ALA A 865 25.53 12.82 -10.94
N LEU A 866 26.62 13.59 -10.93
CA LEU A 866 27.85 13.27 -10.20
C LEU A 866 27.59 13.05 -8.70
N ASP A 867 26.84 13.95 -8.06
CA ASP A 867 26.45 13.82 -6.65
C ASP A 867 25.54 12.60 -6.39
N LYS A 868 24.72 12.15 -7.37
CA LYS A 868 23.93 10.91 -7.23
C LYS A 868 24.87 9.70 -7.25
N VAL A 869 25.64 9.54 -8.33
CA VAL A 869 26.60 8.44 -8.51
C VAL A 869 27.51 8.33 -7.29
N ARG A 870 28.02 9.45 -6.79
CA ARG A 870 28.81 9.53 -5.57
C ARG A 870 28.11 8.95 -4.34
N ARG A 871 26.84 9.29 -4.10
CA ARG A 871 26.09 8.83 -2.92
C ARG A 871 25.77 7.33 -3.00
N SER A 872 25.39 6.83 -4.18
CA SER A 872 25.17 5.39 -4.40
C SER A 872 26.47 4.62 -4.10
N LEU A 873 27.60 5.09 -4.63
CA LEU A 873 28.92 4.51 -4.31
C LEU A 873 29.26 4.59 -2.83
N GLU A 874 29.00 5.71 -2.16
CA GLU A 874 29.29 5.86 -0.72
C GLU A 874 28.45 4.92 0.16
N LYS A 875 27.21 4.61 -0.25
CA LYS A 875 26.30 3.65 0.39
C LYS A 875 26.77 2.21 0.17
N ASN A 876 27.02 1.84 -1.08
CA ASN A 876 27.58 0.54 -1.47
C ASN A 876 28.92 0.25 -0.76
N ILE A 877 29.87 1.19 -0.83
CA ILE A 877 31.20 1.05 -0.20
C ILE A 877 31.08 0.90 1.33
N ALA A 878 30.09 1.54 1.97
CA ALA A 878 29.86 1.39 3.40
C ALA A 878 29.27 0.01 3.78
N ARG A 879 28.57 -0.66 2.87
CA ARG A 879 27.98 -2.00 3.05
C ARG A 879 28.96 -3.14 2.75
N LEU A 880 29.99 -2.88 1.94
CA LEU A 880 31.02 -3.85 1.57
C LEU A 880 31.54 -4.72 2.75
N PRO A 881 31.89 -4.18 3.94
CA PRO A 881 32.36 -5.02 5.05
C PRO A 881 31.35 -6.08 5.51
N HIS A 882 30.05 -5.77 5.47
CA HIS A 882 28.97 -6.68 5.85
C HIS A 882 28.68 -7.70 4.75
N TYR A 883 28.67 -7.27 3.49
CA TYR A 883 28.57 -8.15 2.33
C TYR A 883 29.71 -9.18 2.30
N PHE A 884 30.94 -8.73 2.56
CA PHE A 884 32.10 -9.63 2.67
C PHE A 884 31.98 -10.61 3.84
N GLU A 885 31.43 -10.16 4.98
CA GLU A 885 31.19 -11.04 6.13
C GLU A 885 30.12 -12.11 5.83
N ALA A 886 29.04 -11.75 5.11
CA ALA A 886 28.00 -12.68 4.69
C ALA A 886 28.53 -13.74 3.73
N ARG A 887 29.33 -13.35 2.72
CA ARG A 887 29.96 -14.31 1.78
C ARG A 887 30.96 -15.24 2.46
N LEU A 888 31.77 -14.74 3.39
CA LEU A 888 32.70 -15.58 4.15
C LEU A 888 31.96 -16.63 4.99
N LYS A 889 30.80 -16.26 5.57
CA LYS A 889 29.91 -17.19 6.30
C LYS A 889 29.25 -18.20 5.36
N GLN A 890 28.74 -17.76 4.21
CA GLN A 890 28.10 -18.62 3.19
C GLN A 890 29.06 -19.72 2.68
N HIS A 891 30.35 -19.40 2.54
CA HIS A 891 31.37 -20.35 2.11
C HIS A 891 32.05 -21.12 3.26
N GLN A 892 31.48 -21.05 4.48
CA GLN A 892 31.97 -21.73 5.69
C GLN A 892 33.44 -21.45 6.03
N ILE A 893 33.97 -20.29 5.63
CA ILE A 893 35.33 -19.89 5.99
C ILE A 893 35.28 -19.39 7.45
N PRO A 894 35.91 -20.08 8.42
CA PRO A 894 35.70 -19.81 9.84
C PRO A 894 36.04 -18.36 10.18
N TYR A 895 35.07 -17.60 10.66
CA TYR A 895 35.20 -16.16 10.93
C TYR A 895 36.00 -15.84 12.20
N ASP A 896 36.18 -16.82 13.10
CA ASP A 896 36.77 -16.61 14.42
C ASP A 896 38.31 -16.57 14.42
N GLU A 897 38.88 -15.93 15.46
CA GLU A 897 40.32 -15.68 15.71
C GLU A 897 41.20 -16.94 15.88
N GLU A 898 40.78 -18.10 15.38
CA GLU A 898 41.57 -19.33 15.51
C GLU A 898 42.84 -19.28 14.65
N PRO A 899 43.99 -19.69 15.23
CA PRO A 899 45.27 -19.66 14.53
C PRO A 899 45.26 -20.63 13.35
N VAL A 900 45.61 -20.13 12.17
CA VAL A 900 45.73 -20.95 10.94
C VAL A 900 47.00 -21.79 11.02
N SER A 901 46.95 -23.04 10.53
CA SER A 901 48.12 -23.91 10.60
C SER A 901 49.20 -23.43 9.62
N GLY A 902 50.46 -23.55 10.02
CA GLY A 902 51.58 -23.08 9.18
C GLY A 902 51.77 -23.88 7.88
N ASP A 903 51.11 -25.03 7.72
CA ASP A 903 51.16 -25.83 6.50
C ASP A 903 50.09 -25.39 5.49
N GLU A 904 48.92 -24.94 5.95
CA GLU A 904 47.89 -24.31 5.11
C GLU A 904 48.34 -22.98 4.49
N LEU A 905 49.33 -22.29 5.06
CA LEU A 905 49.87 -21.06 4.47
C LEU A 905 51.00 -21.32 3.46
N LYS A 906 51.68 -22.47 3.52
CA LYS A 906 52.85 -22.76 2.68
C LYS A 906 52.50 -23.05 1.23
N ASP A 907 51.33 -23.61 0.97
CA ASP A 907 50.88 -23.94 -0.38
C ASP A 907 50.43 -22.69 -1.17
N PHE A 908 50.29 -21.54 -0.51
CA PHE A 908 49.71 -20.31 -1.06
C PHE A 908 50.70 -19.13 -1.17
N LEU A 909 51.84 -19.20 -0.48
CA LEU A 909 52.92 -18.22 -0.64
C LEU A 909 53.61 -18.48 -1.98
N VAL A 910 53.38 -17.60 -2.95
CA VAL A 910 54.02 -17.66 -4.27
C VAL A 910 55.55 -17.71 -4.07
N PRO A 911 56.30 -18.60 -4.75
CA PRO A 911 57.72 -18.87 -4.46
C PRO A 911 58.69 -17.69 -4.63
N GLU A 912 58.25 -16.55 -5.16
CA GLU A 912 59.12 -15.43 -5.54
C GLU A 912 59.57 -14.55 -4.36
N TYR A 913 58.87 -14.60 -3.22
CA TYR A 913 59.25 -13.88 -2.00
C TYR A 913 59.15 -14.81 -0.78
N PRO A 914 60.17 -15.66 -0.53
CA PRO A 914 60.18 -16.50 0.67
C PRO A 914 60.15 -15.62 1.92
N PRO A 915 59.38 -15.99 2.96
CA PRO A 915 59.41 -15.25 4.22
C PRO A 915 60.85 -15.20 4.74
N SER A 916 61.40 -14.01 5.00
CA SER A 916 62.71 -13.93 5.67
C SER A 916 62.53 -14.44 7.10
N ASP A 917 63.17 -15.56 7.44
CA ASP A 917 63.21 -16.10 8.82
C ASP A 917 64.02 -15.20 9.78
N ASP A 918 64.41 -14.00 9.34
CA ASP A 918 65.15 -13.03 10.13
C ASP A 918 64.20 -12.34 11.12
N ALA A 919 64.50 -12.47 12.42
CA ALA A 919 63.77 -11.78 13.47
C ALA A 919 63.81 -10.26 13.21
N ILE A 920 62.63 -9.62 13.19
CA ILE A 920 62.50 -8.16 12.98
C ILE A 920 63.21 -7.44 14.14
N THR A 921 64.39 -6.90 13.89
CA THR A 921 65.12 -6.03 14.82
C THR A 921 64.61 -4.60 14.71
N GLU A 922 64.88 -3.77 15.73
CA GLU A 922 64.48 -2.35 15.77
C GLU A 922 65.04 -1.54 14.58
N ASP A 923 66.19 -1.92 14.03
CA ASP A 923 66.78 -1.29 12.84
C ASP A 923 66.06 -1.69 11.53
N ARG A 924 65.54 -2.92 11.43
CA ARG A 924 64.77 -3.39 10.26
C ARG A 924 63.35 -2.81 10.26
N TYR A 925 62.85 -2.37 11.42
CA TYR A 925 61.54 -1.76 11.55
C TYR A 925 61.40 -0.44 10.77
N GLU A 926 62.35 0.49 10.92
CA GLU A 926 62.27 1.79 10.22
C GLU A 926 62.36 1.61 8.69
N GLU A 927 63.06 0.58 8.22
CA GLU A 927 63.07 0.18 6.81
C GLU A 927 61.70 -0.38 6.37
N ILE A 928 61.10 -1.30 7.12
CA ILE A 928 59.77 -1.86 6.81
C ILE A 928 58.69 -0.78 6.83
N LYS A 929 58.75 0.15 7.79
CA LYS A 929 57.83 1.28 7.88
C LYS A 929 57.95 2.22 6.68
N ALA A 930 59.18 2.46 6.21
CA ALA A 930 59.43 3.24 5.00
C ALA A 930 58.95 2.52 3.74
N GLU A 931 59.19 1.20 3.61
CA GLU A 931 58.67 0.36 2.51
C GLU A 931 57.13 0.40 2.47
N ILE A 932 56.46 0.22 3.62
CA ILE A 932 54.99 0.28 3.71
C ILE A 932 54.45 1.65 3.28
N LEU A 933 55.11 2.74 3.69
CA LEU A 933 54.71 4.10 3.34
C LEU A 933 55.01 4.46 1.87
N GLU A 934 56.05 3.88 1.26
CA GLU A 934 56.41 4.09 -0.14
C GLU A 934 55.45 3.34 -1.08
N ASP A 935 55.18 2.06 -0.81
CA ASP A 935 54.27 1.25 -1.61
C ASP A 935 52.80 1.65 -1.42
N HIS A 936 52.44 2.27 -0.28
CA HIS A 936 51.18 2.97 -0.10
C HIS A 936 50.99 4.10 -1.15
N GLN A 937 52.05 4.82 -1.52
CA GLN A 937 51.97 5.86 -2.55
C GLN A 937 51.78 5.27 -3.96
N ASN A 938 52.17 4.01 -4.15
CA ASN A 938 52.06 3.29 -5.42
C ASN A 938 50.77 2.47 -5.57
N ALA A 939 49.99 2.29 -4.49
CA ALA A 939 48.62 1.74 -4.47
C ALA A 939 48.40 0.34 -5.10
N HIS A 940 49.46 -0.41 -5.38
CA HIS A 940 49.38 -1.74 -6.02
C HIS A 940 49.56 -2.92 -5.06
N TYR A 941 49.87 -2.68 -3.78
CA TYR A 941 50.21 -3.74 -2.82
C TYR A 941 49.41 -3.59 -1.52
N GLN A 942 48.93 -4.72 -1.00
CA GLN A 942 48.26 -4.79 0.31
C GLN A 942 49.14 -5.52 1.32
N TRP A 943 49.11 -5.10 2.57
CA TRP A 943 49.96 -5.65 3.64
C TRP A 943 49.15 -6.49 4.61
N CYS A 944 49.73 -7.60 5.05
CA CYS A 944 49.22 -8.36 6.18
C CYS A 944 50.37 -8.69 7.14
N VAL A 945 50.14 -8.46 8.43
CA VAL A 945 51.11 -8.78 9.49
C VAL A 945 50.57 -9.98 10.26
N ILE A 946 51.37 -11.03 10.33
CA ILE A 946 51.05 -12.27 11.02
C ILE A 946 52.09 -12.50 12.11
N GLN A 947 51.64 -12.76 13.33
CA GLN A 947 52.50 -13.16 14.43
C GLN A 947 52.53 -14.68 14.60
N LYS A 948 53.73 -15.25 14.61
CA LYS A 948 53.96 -16.63 14.98
C LYS A 948 53.85 -16.80 16.49
N THR A 949 52.83 -17.53 16.92
CA THR A 949 52.58 -17.89 18.32
C THR A 949 52.95 -19.34 18.59
N THR A 950 52.97 -19.76 19.86
CA THR A 950 53.18 -21.16 20.25
C THR A 950 52.05 -22.09 19.82
N ARG A 951 50.88 -21.56 19.42
CA ARG A 951 49.71 -22.32 18.97
C ARG A 951 49.47 -22.25 17.46
N GLY A 952 50.29 -21.52 16.71
CA GLY A 952 50.13 -21.31 15.27
C GLY A 952 50.32 -19.84 14.88
N MET A 953 49.86 -19.46 13.69
CA MET A 953 49.94 -18.09 13.19
C MET A 953 48.72 -17.29 13.62
N ARG A 954 48.91 -16.14 14.29
CA ARG A 954 47.86 -15.19 14.66
C ARG A 954 47.95 -13.96 13.76
N PHE A 955 46.84 -13.59 13.13
CA PHE A 955 46.78 -12.34 12.39
C PHE A 955 46.83 -11.15 13.35
N LEU A 956 47.72 -10.20 13.08
CA LEU A 956 47.76 -8.94 13.80
C LEU A 956 47.01 -7.84 13.03
N CYS A 957 47.05 -7.86 11.69
CA CYS A 957 46.31 -6.89 10.87
C CYS A 957 45.78 -7.49 9.55
N ASN A 958 44.68 -6.93 9.03
CA ASN A 958 44.05 -7.22 7.72
C ASN A 958 43.73 -8.71 7.44
N ALA A 959 43.40 -9.49 8.47
CA ALA A 959 43.04 -10.91 8.35
C ALA A 959 41.92 -11.18 7.32
N LYS A 960 40.95 -10.25 7.23
CA LYS A 960 39.81 -10.33 6.31
C LYS A 960 40.24 -10.21 4.84
N MET A 961 41.18 -9.31 4.51
CA MET A 961 41.63 -9.10 3.12
C MET A 961 42.58 -10.20 2.63
N LEU A 962 43.45 -10.74 3.48
CA LEU A 962 44.31 -11.86 3.06
C LEU A 962 43.48 -13.11 2.76
N ARG A 963 42.48 -13.45 3.57
CA ARG A 963 41.60 -14.60 3.32
C ARG A 963 40.78 -14.46 2.03
N PHE A 964 40.41 -13.24 1.66
CA PHE A 964 39.78 -12.95 0.36
C PHE A 964 40.76 -13.07 -0.80
N GLY A 965 41.96 -12.50 -0.70
CA GLY A 965 43.02 -12.69 -1.71
C GLY A 965 43.37 -14.17 -1.93
N LEU A 966 43.37 -14.96 -0.85
CA LEU A 966 43.56 -16.41 -0.89
C LEU A 966 42.39 -17.12 -1.63
N TRP A 967 41.14 -16.74 -1.35
CA TRP A 967 39.97 -17.29 -2.03
C TRP A 967 39.97 -16.98 -3.54
N CYS A 968 40.27 -15.74 -3.92
CA CYS A 968 40.29 -15.36 -5.34
C CYS A 968 41.40 -16.08 -6.14
N ASN A 969 42.55 -16.33 -5.52
CA ASN A 969 43.64 -17.12 -6.13
C ASN A 969 43.26 -18.59 -6.30
N GLU A 970 42.59 -19.20 -5.31
CA GLU A 970 42.11 -20.59 -5.38
C GLU A 970 41.12 -20.81 -6.53
N HIS A 971 40.31 -19.79 -6.84
CA HIS A 971 39.28 -19.86 -7.86
C HIS A 971 39.72 -19.31 -9.23
N LYS A 972 41.03 -19.03 -9.41
CA LYS A 972 41.67 -18.57 -10.66
C LYS A 972 40.94 -17.42 -11.38
N LYS A 973 40.31 -16.51 -10.62
CA LYS A 973 39.47 -15.48 -11.24
C LYS A 973 40.22 -14.25 -11.77
N ASP A 974 41.44 -13.95 -11.34
CA ASP A 974 42.38 -13.06 -12.06
C ASP A 974 43.78 -13.17 -11.42
N ASP A 975 44.84 -13.31 -12.22
CA ASP A 975 46.24 -13.30 -11.74
C ASP A 975 46.69 -11.89 -11.26
N ARG A 976 45.81 -10.88 -11.41
CA ARG A 976 46.08 -9.45 -11.11
C ARG A 976 45.60 -8.97 -9.74
N ILE A 977 45.02 -9.84 -8.92
CA ILE A 977 44.64 -9.44 -7.55
C ILE A 977 45.93 -9.18 -6.77
N THR A 978 46.13 -7.88 -6.52
CA THR A 978 47.25 -7.20 -5.86
C THR A 978 48.16 -8.13 -5.05
N ALA A 979 49.44 -8.11 -5.37
CA ALA A 979 50.44 -8.84 -4.61
C ALA A 979 50.39 -8.40 -3.13
N TYR A 980 50.20 -9.38 -2.25
CA TYR A 980 50.19 -9.15 -0.81
C TYR A 980 51.61 -9.26 -0.27
N HIS A 981 52.05 -8.25 0.45
CA HIS A 981 53.29 -8.30 1.21
C HIS A 981 52.98 -8.80 2.63
N LEU A 982 53.47 -10.00 2.92
CA LEU A 982 53.25 -10.66 4.21
C LEU A 982 54.44 -10.41 5.13
N PHE A 983 54.20 -9.74 6.26
CA PHE A 983 55.20 -9.59 7.30
C PHE A 983 54.93 -10.59 8.41
N ILE A 984 55.79 -11.60 8.53
CA ILE A 984 55.71 -12.57 9.61
C ILE A 984 56.61 -12.09 10.76
N THR A 985 56.01 -11.84 11.91
CA THR A 985 56.70 -11.52 13.15
C THR A 985 56.55 -12.66 14.16
N ASP A 986 57.27 -12.63 15.28
CA ASP A 986 57.14 -13.63 16.35
C ASP A 986 56.64 -13.01 17.67
N ALA A 987 56.51 -13.84 18.71
CA ALA A 987 56.05 -13.41 20.03
C ALA A 987 57.02 -12.42 20.73
N SER A 988 58.23 -12.20 20.21
CA SER A 988 59.19 -11.22 20.70
C SER A 988 59.02 -9.83 20.08
N CYS A 989 58.11 -9.68 19.11
CA CYS A 989 57.71 -8.39 18.52
C CYS A 989 57.30 -7.38 19.62
N PRO A 990 57.92 -6.18 19.69
CA PRO A 990 57.53 -5.17 20.65
C PRO A 990 56.05 -4.77 20.52
N GLN A 991 55.31 -4.66 21.63
CA GLN A 991 53.88 -4.29 21.58
C GLN A 991 53.63 -2.91 20.94
N ALA A 992 54.52 -1.94 21.18
CA ALA A 992 54.44 -0.61 20.57
C ALA A 992 54.55 -0.66 19.02
N LEU A 993 55.24 -1.67 18.49
CA LEU A 993 55.33 -1.91 17.05
C LEU A 993 54.02 -2.44 16.49
N ILE A 994 53.35 -3.33 17.22
CA ILE A 994 52.01 -3.83 16.85
C ILE A 994 51.01 -2.67 16.86
N GLU A 995 51.06 -1.81 17.88
CA GLU A 995 50.19 -0.64 18.01
C GLU A 995 50.43 0.40 16.88
N ASP A 996 51.68 0.65 16.48
CA ASP A 996 52.02 1.53 15.34
C ASP A 996 51.50 0.97 14.00
N LEU A 997 51.56 -0.35 13.81
CA LEU A 997 51.05 -1.03 12.60
C LEU A 997 49.51 -1.09 12.58
N GLU A 998 48.88 -1.27 13.73
CA GLU A 998 47.42 -1.14 13.90
C GLU A 998 46.95 0.30 13.65
N ALA A 999 47.73 1.31 14.05
CA ALA A 999 47.41 2.71 13.79
C ALA A 999 47.46 3.06 12.28
N LEU A 1000 48.32 2.41 11.51
CA LEU A 1000 48.34 2.53 10.04
C LEU A 1000 47.11 1.87 9.36
N GLN A 1001 46.30 1.07 10.08
CA GLN A 1001 45.03 0.54 9.57
C GLN A 1001 43.89 1.57 9.54
N GLN A 1002 44.03 2.73 10.20
CA GLN A 1002 42.99 3.77 10.22
C GLN A 1002 42.96 4.64 8.95
N ILE A 1003 43.62 4.21 7.88
CA ILE A 1003 43.56 4.89 6.59
C ILE A 1003 42.19 4.59 5.97
N ASP A 1004 41.40 5.64 5.74
CA ASP A 1004 40.04 5.52 5.21
C ASP A 1004 40.08 5.16 3.71
N TYR A 1005 40.16 3.86 3.42
CA TYR A 1005 40.13 3.35 2.05
C TYR A 1005 38.91 3.82 1.26
N LYS A 1006 37.80 4.16 1.94
CA LYS A 1006 36.64 4.81 1.32
C LYS A 1006 37.03 6.16 0.71
N GLU A 1007 37.75 6.99 1.44
CA GLU A 1007 38.14 8.33 0.96
C GLU A 1007 39.10 8.24 -0.24
N ALA A 1008 40.07 7.31 -0.21
CA ALA A 1008 41.01 7.09 -1.31
C ALA A 1008 40.34 6.53 -2.58
N TRP A 1009 39.33 5.65 -2.43
CA TRP A 1009 38.57 5.11 -3.56
C TRP A 1009 37.64 6.16 -4.17
N MET A 1010 36.95 6.92 -3.33
CA MET A 1010 36.11 8.04 -3.77
C MET A 1010 36.92 9.12 -4.48
N GLU A 1011 38.13 9.42 -4.02
CA GLU A 1011 39.01 10.39 -4.69
C GLU A 1011 39.40 9.93 -6.10
N ARG A 1012 39.72 8.65 -6.30
CA ARG A 1012 40.04 8.10 -7.63
C ARG A 1012 38.83 8.10 -8.55
N PHE A 1013 37.66 7.74 -8.04
CA PHE A 1013 36.42 7.78 -8.82
C PHE A 1013 36.05 9.21 -9.23
N ASP A 1014 36.13 10.17 -8.29
CA ASP A 1014 35.94 11.60 -8.56
C ASP A 1014 36.96 12.13 -9.58
N THR A 1015 38.19 11.61 -9.57
CA THR A 1015 39.25 11.99 -10.53
C THR A 1015 38.92 11.46 -11.93
N TYR A 1016 38.37 10.25 -12.05
CA TYR A 1016 37.93 9.70 -13.34
C TYR A 1016 36.72 10.44 -13.91
N LEU A 1017 35.70 10.67 -13.08
CA LEU A 1017 34.49 11.40 -13.49
C LEU A 1017 34.83 12.83 -13.97
N ARG A 1018 35.79 13.50 -13.31
CA ARG A 1018 36.34 14.79 -13.75
C ARG A 1018 37.20 14.69 -15.01
N GLY A 1019 37.82 13.55 -15.25
CA GLY A 1019 38.62 13.26 -16.44
C GLY A 1019 40.11 13.42 -16.29
N ASP A 1020 40.54 13.46 -15.03
CA ASP A 1020 41.91 13.64 -14.64
C ASP A 1020 42.65 12.29 -14.55
N THR A 1021 41.95 11.17 -14.70
CA THR A 1021 42.52 9.82 -14.83
C THR A 1021 41.73 8.95 -15.82
N ASP A 1022 42.29 7.80 -16.21
CA ASP A 1022 41.69 6.85 -17.15
C ASP A 1022 40.77 5.83 -16.46
N PHE A 1023 39.97 5.12 -17.25
CA PHE A 1023 39.04 4.12 -16.74
C PHE A 1023 39.77 2.93 -16.12
N GLU A 1024 40.92 2.54 -16.69
CA GLU A 1024 41.73 1.41 -16.21
C GLU A 1024 42.16 1.60 -14.74
N SER A 1025 42.34 2.85 -14.30
CA SER A 1025 42.67 3.18 -12.91
C SER A 1025 41.56 2.89 -11.88
N ILE A 1026 40.30 2.77 -12.32
CA ILE A 1026 39.13 2.53 -11.45
C ILE A 1026 38.33 1.27 -11.81
N GLN A 1027 38.60 0.65 -12.97
CA GLN A 1027 37.84 -0.50 -13.48
C GLN A 1027 37.73 -1.63 -12.44
N THR A 1028 38.86 -2.02 -11.83
CA THR A 1028 38.88 -3.09 -10.83
C THR A 1028 38.11 -2.70 -9.55
N LEU A 1029 38.02 -1.41 -9.21
CA LEU A 1029 37.23 -0.93 -8.07
C LEU A 1029 35.73 -1.08 -8.35
N ILE A 1030 35.31 -0.78 -9.58
CA ILE A 1030 33.92 -0.93 -10.02
C ILE A 1030 33.54 -2.40 -10.01
N GLU A 1031 34.29 -3.24 -10.73
CA GLU A 1031 34.02 -4.68 -10.88
C GLU A 1031 33.90 -5.39 -9.52
N CYS A 1032 34.72 -5.03 -8.53
CA CYS A 1032 34.77 -5.70 -7.23
C CYS A 1032 33.92 -5.07 -6.11
N GLY A 1033 33.48 -3.81 -6.25
CA GLY A 1033 33.07 -2.97 -5.12
C GLY A 1033 31.62 -2.45 -5.11
N ILE A 1034 30.84 -2.70 -6.16
CA ILE A 1034 29.48 -2.19 -6.34
C ILE A 1034 28.61 -3.39 -6.72
N SER A 1035 27.47 -3.64 -6.08
CA SER A 1035 26.53 -4.66 -6.58
C SER A 1035 25.85 -4.16 -7.85
N ASP A 1036 25.42 -5.09 -8.70
CA ASP A 1036 24.85 -4.76 -10.00
C ASP A 1036 23.47 -4.10 -9.83
N ASP A 1037 22.70 -4.55 -8.83
CA ASP A 1037 21.33 -4.10 -8.49
C ASP A 1037 21.30 -2.66 -7.91
N GLU A 1038 22.19 -2.31 -6.98
CA GLU A 1038 22.17 -0.99 -6.30
C GLU A 1038 22.71 0.17 -7.16
N PHE A 1039 23.29 -0.09 -8.35
CA PHE A 1039 23.84 0.98 -9.21
C PHE A 1039 22.77 1.64 -10.10
N LEU A 1040 21.74 0.87 -10.49
CA LEU A 1040 20.64 1.31 -11.33
C LEU A 1040 19.41 1.71 -10.53
N GLU A 1041 19.09 0.96 -9.48
CA GLU A 1041 17.85 1.13 -8.74
C GLU A 1041 17.67 2.56 -8.18
N ALA A 1042 16.44 3.07 -8.34
CA ALA A 1042 16.00 4.23 -7.62
C ALA A 1042 15.64 3.79 -6.20
N ASP A 1043 16.55 4.01 -5.26
CA ASP A 1043 16.40 3.76 -3.81
C ASP A 1043 15.25 4.56 -3.12
N GLY A 1044 14.30 5.14 -3.87
CA GLY A 1044 13.17 5.90 -3.35
C GLY A 1044 12.69 7.04 -4.26
N PHE A 1045 11.60 7.73 -3.85
CA PHE A 1045 10.92 8.78 -4.62
C PHE A 1045 11.80 9.99 -4.99
N ASP A 1046 12.94 10.15 -4.30
CA ASP A 1046 13.88 11.25 -4.47
C ASP A 1046 14.98 10.95 -5.50
N ASP A 1047 15.20 9.68 -5.83
CA ASP A 1047 16.20 9.26 -6.81
C ASP A 1047 15.57 8.98 -8.19
N ILE A 1048 16.29 9.43 -9.22
CA ILE A 1048 15.92 9.25 -10.61
C ILE A 1048 16.85 8.20 -11.15
N ASP A 1049 16.32 7.21 -11.84
CA ASP A 1049 17.07 6.23 -12.61
C ASP A 1049 18.26 6.87 -13.36
N LEU A 1050 19.42 6.23 -13.30
CA LEU A 1050 20.61 6.73 -13.97
C LEU A 1050 20.39 6.90 -15.47
N GLU A 1051 19.61 6.02 -16.10
CA GLU A 1051 19.22 6.07 -17.52
C GLU A 1051 18.52 7.39 -17.87
N ASP A 1052 17.56 7.77 -17.04
CA ASP A 1052 16.74 8.98 -17.16
C ASP A 1052 17.57 10.29 -17.10
N ILE A 1053 18.76 10.23 -16.51
CA ILE A 1053 19.69 11.35 -16.32
C ILE A 1053 20.69 11.43 -17.49
N ILE A 1054 21.18 10.29 -17.96
CA ILE A 1054 22.28 10.13 -18.92
C ILE A 1054 22.05 10.91 -20.21
N ASP A 1055 20.82 10.91 -20.73
CA ASP A 1055 20.43 11.64 -21.95
C ASP A 1055 20.58 13.16 -21.89
N ASN A 1056 20.71 13.72 -20.68
CA ASN A 1056 20.75 15.16 -20.45
C ASN A 1056 22.12 15.66 -19.96
N LEU A 1057 23.12 14.76 -19.87
CA LEU A 1057 24.47 15.07 -19.43
C LEU A 1057 25.33 15.65 -20.55
N SER A 1058 26.45 16.25 -20.16
CA SER A 1058 27.49 16.55 -21.14
C SER A 1058 28.01 15.24 -21.77
N PRO A 1059 28.31 15.23 -23.09
CA PRO A 1059 28.72 14.00 -23.80
C PRO A 1059 29.92 13.29 -23.16
N ASN A 1060 30.85 14.04 -22.55
CA ASN A 1060 32.02 13.48 -21.89
C ASN A 1060 31.68 12.73 -20.60
N LEU A 1061 30.71 13.24 -19.82
CA LEU A 1061 30.28 12.57 -18.60
C LEU A 1061 29.40 11.36 -18.92
N GLN A 1062 28.54 11.49 -19.95
CA GLN A 1062 27.75 10.40 -20.51
C GLN A 1062 28.65 9.22 -20.91
N GLU A 1063 29.68 9.45 -21.73
CA GLU A 1063 30.62 8.40 -22.16
C GLU A 1063 31.30 7.69 -20.98
N ARG A 1064 31.60 8.43 -19.90
CA ARG A 1064 32.28 7.87 -18.73
C ARG A 1064 31.36 7.02 -17.87
N LEU A 1065 30.11 7.43 -17.69
CA LEU A 1065 29.10 6.66 -16.96
C LEU A 1065 28.70 5.41 -17.73
N VAL A 1066 28.59 5.50 -19.06
CA VAL A 1066 28.37 4.32 -19.93
C VAL A 1066 29.49 3.31 -19.74
N LYS A 1067 30.77 3.73 -19.73
CA LYS A 1067 31.89 2.80 -19.46
C LYS A 1067 31.84 2.15 -18.08
N ILE A 1068 31.31 2.84 -17.07
CA ILE A 1068 31.13 2.29 -15.73
C ILE A 1068 30.06 1.20 -15.74
N ALA A 1069 28.93 1.44 -16.41
CA ALA A 1069 27.85 0.47 -16.56
C ALA A 1069 28.23 -0.72 -17.47
N GLU A 1070 28.95 -0.49 -18.57
CA GLU A 1070 29.49 -1.55 -19.44
C GLU A 1070 30.40 -2.52 -18.67
N ALA A 1071 31.21 -2.01 -17.73
CA ALA A 1071 32.05 -2.87 -16.88
C ALA A 1071 31.26 -3.64 -15.81
N LYS A 1072 29.98 -3.32 -15.65
CA LYS A 1072 29.02 -4.01 -14.78
C LYS A 1072 28.06 -4.90 -15.54
N ASP A 1073 28.21 -5.02 -16.87
CA ASP A 1073 27.28 -5.72 -17.76
C ASP A 1073 25.84 -5.19 -17.64
N VAL A 1074 25.72 -3.91 -17.27
CA VAL A 1074 24.45 -3.19 -17.13
C VAL A 1074 24.12 -2.52 -18.46
N ASP A 1075 22.98 -2.90 -19.04
CA ASP A 1075 22.45 -2.21 -20.22
C ASP A 1075 21.84 -0.86 -19.79
N LEU A 1076 22.17 0.21 -20.51
CA LEU A 1076 21.69 1.58 -20.25
C LEU A 1076 20.87 2.11 -21.44
N MET A 1077 20.47 1.24 -22.38
CA MET A 1077 19.85 1.61 -23.67
C MET A 1077 18.40 1.20 -23.84
#